data_AF-A0A8T2KZJ6-F1
#
_entry.id   AF-A0A8T2KZJ6-F1
#
_cell.length_a   1.000
_cell.length_b   1.000
_cell.length_c   1.000
_cell.angle_alpha   90.00
_cell.angle_beta   90.00
_cell.angle_gamma   90.00
#
_symmetry.space_group_name_H-M   'P 1'
#
loop_
_entity.id
_entity.type
_entity.pdbx_description
1 polymer ?
#
loop_
_entity_poly.entity_id
_entity_poly.type
_entity_poly.pdbx_seq_one_letter_code
_entity_poly.pdbx_strand_id
1 'polypeptide(L)'
;MTLVYIHIKCNVLLNLFILTLQQGSTPVTEAAAASVQNILSILNQSLGKASTDNNKEQNSGKHPSMDQEMARCFPGFFRRGSKRCAVSLNKPSKVAKEWKPFNFTVFLVHKSCETTPSPVQDLEHMQAGMGKRTLFMPKDMIHSEVSDLFKMTYPKMEKITGGWLLYKAAGGNGKRPLSVVPPESEGYTGSIIKSASGGGKTMLYIVPLQEEFDLRPLPCDSQEFSRMPKAECKMCLKILPLQLLALHVKQCKALEYDTLSDSEPEVKSVYNNVNPSDNSCPICQKHYPAEDLELHASVCGDWERNMDSPVPFLDGSPTELKEPQNTFLSEEDVLRWLATQVDPSKEFAICVSRMNLLERGLMLWQRQKYSSPVNPLKVTFIGEPGVDSGALRKEFLTEMIAGIEMRLFEGEDGKGKMPKYSLNDLDNGLFRVAGEIFAVSLAQGGPAPKFLQEWCYNFLLTGNLENVSRDHIHDLELSSLIKMVEETSDLSSCTEQILNCGYTGPINEGSRDSITRAILLHSAVRRTTMLRQLREGLQLYGFIGVMERNRELCRGFFVAGDDDKVDSNYIVSNLAPTMSESGSQKHARETQILNNFQDFLQELEDGTTEDDAADALSVPRVLQWLTGQSHRHLLLSERENFKIKVHFDHTCMERIPNHTICFPLVSACAQSITFPTAHCVHYSEFKENMTAAIKCGAGFYRI
;
A
#
# COMPACT_ATOMS: atom_id res chain seq x y z
N MET A 1 -6.79 -17.31 9.72
CA MET A 1 -6.64 -18.32 8.64
C MET A 1 -6.28 -19.69 9.20
N THR A 2 -5.33 -19.81 10.13
CA THR A 2 -4.93 -21.10 10.74
C THR A 2 -6.06 -21.83 11.47
N LEU A 3 -6.95 -21.10 12.17
CA LEU A 3 -8.13 -21.67 12.83
C LEU A 3 -9.21 -22.16 11.84
N VAL A 4 -9.33 -21.54 10.66
CA VAL A 4 -10.30 -21.95 9.63
C VAL A 4 -9.80 -23.21 8.92
N TYR A 5 -8.48 -23.31 8.70
CA TYR A 5 -7.85 -24.49 8.10
C TYR A 5 -7.89 -25.73 9.02
N ILE A 6 -7.75 -25.53 10.34
CA ILE A 6 -7.93 -26.60 11.34
C ILE A 6 -9.40 -27.02 11.43
N HIS A 7 -10.35 -26.07 11.38
CA HIS A 7 -11.77 -26.39 11.45
C HIS A 7 -12.28 -27.15 10.21
N ILE A 8 -11.72 -26.88 9.03
CA ILE A 8 -12.04 -27.61 7.79
C ILE A 8 -11.43 -29.02 7.83
N LYS A 9 -10.16 -29.18 8.23
CA LYS A 9 -9.53 -30.50 8.34
C LYS A 9 -10.18 -31.38 9.42
N CYS A 10 -10.58 -30.81 10.55
CA CYS A 10 -11.31 -31.55 11.59
C CYS A 10 -12.72 -31.97 11.12
N ASN A 11 -13.44 -31.13 10.36
CA ASN A 11 -14.75 -31.51 9.81
C ASN A 11 -14.66 -32.57 8.72
N VAL A 12 -13.60 -32.56 7.89
CA VAL A 12 -13.37 -33.60 6.89
C VAL A 12 -13.02 -34.94 7.56
N LEU A 13 -12.18 -34.92 8.60
CA LEU A 13 -11.86 -36.13 9.37
C LEU A 13 -13.06 -36.66 10.18
N LEU A 14 -13.90 -35.78 10.73
CA LEU A 14 -15.11 -36.17 11.45
C LEU A 14 -16.16 -36.76 10.49
N ASN A 15 -16.30 -36.21 9.28
CA ASN A 15 -17.20 -36.77 8.25
C ASN A 15 -16.69 -38.11 7.70
N LEU A 16 -15.38 -38.29 7.52
CA LEU A 16 -14.80 -39.60 7.18
C LEU A 16 -14.99 -40.64 8.30
N PHE A 17 -14.93 -40.21 9.56
CA PHE A 17 -15.15 -41.06 10.73
C PHE A 17 -16.64 -41.46 10.89
N ILE A 18 -17.57 -40.55 10.58
CA ILE A 18 -19.01 -40.84 10.57
C ILE A 18 -19.39 -41.77 9.40
N LEU A 19 -18.77 -41.61 8.23
CA LEU A 19 -18.97 -42.50 7.07
C LEU A 19 -18.44 -43.92 7.31
N THR A 20 -17.36 -44.07 8.08
CA THR A 20 -16.81 -45.38 8.47
C THR A 20 -17.61 -46.07 9.57
N LEU A 21 -18.36 -45.31 10.40
CA LEU A 21 -19.28 -45.87 11.40
C LEU A 21 -20.64 -46.31 10.82
N GLN A 22 -21.01 -45.85 9.62
CA GLN A 22 -22.27 -46.24 8.96
C GLN A 22 -22.18 -47.55 8.14
N GLN A 23 -20.97 -48.06 7.90
CA GLN A 23 -20.77 -49.36 7.24
C GLN A 23 -20.39 -50.39 8.31
N GLY A 24 -21.41 -51.03 8.88
CA GLY A 24 -21.23 -52.02 9.94
C GLY A 24 -20.42 -53.23 9.48
N SER A 25 -19.23 -53.41 10.05
CA SER A 25 -18.59 -54.72 10.28
C SER A 25 -17.33 -54.55 11.16
N THR A 26 -17.34 -55.21 12.32
CA THR A 26 -16.22 -55.36 13.28
C THR A 26 -15.18 -56.39 12.79
N PRO A 27 -13.97 -56.56 13.38
CA PRO A 27 -13.40 -55.94 14.60
C PRO A 27 -11.93 -55.46 14.44
N VAL A 28 -11.63 -54.18 14.64
CA VAL A 28 -10.24 -53.71 14.83
C VAL A 28 -10.21 -52.67 15.96
N THR A 29 -10.66 -53.08 17.15
CA THR A 29 -10.87 -52.15 18.28
C THR A 29 -9.79 -52.20 19.36
N GLU A 30 -8.84 -53.13 19.32
CA GLU A 30 -7.75 -53.19 20.32
C GLU A 30 -6.44 -52.54 19.85
N ALA A 31 -6.08 -52.66 18.56
CA ALA A 31 -4.85 -52.06 18.03
C ALA A 31 -4.93 -50.52 17.89
N ALA A 32 -6.12 -49.97 17.59
CA ALA A 32 -6.33 -48.54 17.48
C ALA A 32 -6.31 -47.85 18.86
N ALA A 33 -6.82 -48.51 19.90
CA ALA A 33 -6.82 -47.98 21.26
C ALA A 33 -5.40 -47.90 21.85
N ALA A 34 -4.55 -48.90 21.57
CA ALA A 34 -3.15 -48.91 21.98
C ALA A 34 -2.31 -47.81 21.28
N SER A 35 -2.54 -47.58 19.99
CA SER A 35 -1.85 -46.53 19.22
C SER A 35 -2.24 -45.12 19.67
N VAL A 36 -3.50 -44.89 20.03
CA VAL A 36 -3.96 -43.59 20.56
C VAL A 36 -3.38 -43.31 21.96
N GLN A 37 -3.27 -44.34 22.81
CA GLN A 37 -2.59 -44.24 24.12
C GLN A 37 -1.09 -43.95 23.98
N ASN A 38 -0.41 -44.56 23.00
CA ASN A 38 0.99 -44.27 22.71
C ASN A 38 1.20 -42.86 22.13
N ILE A 39 0.30 -42.37 21.29
CA ILE A 39 0.37 -41.00 20.77
C ILE A 39 0.12 -39.98 21.88
N LEU A 40 -0.78 -40.27 22.83
CA LEU A 40 -1.02 -39.43 24.02
C LEU A 40 0.16 -39.45 24.99
N SER A 41 0.87 -40.57 25.15
CA SER A 41 2.07 -40.64 25.99
C SER A 41 3.26 -39.89 25.37
N ILE A 42 3.42 -39.97 24.05
CA ILE A 42 4.46 -39.24 23.30
C ILE A 42 4.18 -37.72 23.29
N LEU A 43 2.91 -37.31 23.13
CA LEU A 43 2.52 -35.90 23.19
C LEU A 43 2.71 -35.32 24.61
N ASN A 44 2.43 -36.08 25.67
CA ASN A 44 2.69 -35.66 27.05
C ASN A 44 4.19 -35.63 27.40
N GLN A 45 5.02 -36.49 26.80
CA GLN A 45 6.48 -36.41 26.95
C GLN A 45 7.11 -35.24 26.18
N SER A 46 6.49 -34.83 25.07
CA SER A 46 6.99 -33.73 24.22
C SER A 46 6.65 -32.33 24.75
N LEU A 47 5.61 -32.22 25.59
CA LEU A 47 5.22 -30.99 26.29
C LEU A 47 5.91 -30.80 27.66
N GLY A 48 6.74 -31.76 28.07
CA GLY A 48 7.29 -31.84 29.43
C GLY A 48 8.81 -31.87 29.53
N LYS A 49 9.56 -31.12 28.71
CA LYS A 49 11.01 -30.88 28.93
C LYS A 49 11.45 -29.49 28.45
N ALA A 50 11.28 -28.50 29.30
CA ALA A 50 12.26 -27.42 29.45
C ALA A 50 12.86 -27.57 30.86
N SER A 51 14.14 -27.89 30.86
CA SER A 51 15.13 -28.04 31.93
C SER A 51 14.87 -27.24 33.22
N THR A 52 14.80 -27.97 34.34
CA THR A 52 15.27 -27.48 35.65
C THR A 52 16.70 -27.96 35.86
N ASP A 53 17.66 -27.04 35.93
CA ASP A 53 18.86 -27.23 36.73
C ASP A 53 19.13 -25.97 37.55
N ASN A 54 19.50 -26.22 38.81
CA ASN A 54 19.44 -25.32 39.94
C ASN A 54 20.48 -24.19 39.90
N ASN A 55 20.07 -22.96 40.24
CA ASN A 55 20.72 -22.21 41.33
C ASN A 55 19.80 -21.15 41.94
N LYS A 56 19.89 -21.06 43.27
CA LYS A 56 19.05 -20.33 44.23
C LYS A 56 19.16 -18.81 44.06
N GLU A 57 18.03 -18.10 44.11
CA GLU A 57 17.76 -17.06 45.13
C GLU A 57 16.34 -16.49 45.03
N GLN A 58 15.85 -15.97 46.15
CA GLN A 58 14.46 -15.73 46.54
C GLN A 58 13.80 -14.56 45.79
N ASN A 59 12.56 -14.73 45.30
CA ASN A 59 11.48 -13.80 45.63
C ASN A 59 10.08 -14.30 45.22
N SER A 60 9.09 -14.00 46.06
CA SER A 60 7.69 -14.41 45.95
C SER A 60 6.92 -13.66 44.85
N GLY A 61 6.31 -14.39 43.92
CA GLY A 61 5.32 -13.85 42.98
C GLY A 61 4.58 -14.96 42.23
N LYS A 62 3.28 -15.15 42.52
CA LYS A 62 2.41 -16.05 41.74
C LYS A 62 2.17 -15.42 40.37
N HIS A 63 2.79 -15.95 39.32
CA HIS A 63 2.42 -15.62 37.94
C HIS A 63 1.01 -16.19 37.63
N PRO A 64 0.09 -15.41 37.06
CA PRO A 64 -1.16 -15.94 36.52
C PRO A 64 -0.86 -16.83 35.30
N SER A 65 -1.66 -17.88 35.08
CA SER A 65 -1.49 -18.74 33.91
C SER A 65 -1.75 -17.97 32.61
N MET A 66 -1.16 -18.41 31.50
CA MET A 66 -1.39 -17.82 30.16
C MET A 66 -2.88 -17.64 29.86
N ASP A 67 -3.74 -18.57 30.29
CA ASP A 67 -5.19 -18.46 30.12
C ASP A 67 -5.81 -17.31 30.92
N GLN A 68 -5.28 -16.99 32.10
CA GLN A 68 -5.71 -15.84 32.89
C GLN A 68 -5.26 -14.50 32.27
N GLU A 69 -4.07 -14.45 31.66
CA GLU A 69 -3.63 -13.27 30.91
C GLU A 69 -4.42 -13.10 29.61
N MET A 70 -4.65 -14.18 28.87
CA MET A 70 -5.44 -14.17 27.64
C MET A 70 -6.91 -13.80 27.91
N ALA A 71 -7.51 -14.28 29.01
CA ALA A 71 -8.85 -13.87 29.43
C ALA A 71 -8.92 -12.41 29.91
N ARG A 72 -7.81 -11.85 30.40
CA ARG A 72 -7.71 -10.44 30.82
C ARG A 72 -7.50 -9.49 29.65
N CYS A 73 -6.73 -9.89 28.65
CA CYS A 73 -6.46 -9.12 27.44
C CYS A 73 -7.58 -9.23 26.40
N PHE A 74 -8.31 -10.36 26.36
CA PHE A 74 -9.40 -10.62 25.43
C PHE A 74 -10.68 -11.10 26.14
N PRO A 75 -11.27 -10.28 27.03
CA PRO A 75 -12.38 -10.68 27.88
C PRO A 75 -13.65 -11.11 27.12
N GLY A 76 -13.82 -10.66 25.87
CA GLY A 76 -14.93 -11.04 25.01
C GLY A 76 -14.83 -12.45 24.39
N PHE A 77 -13.62 -13.00 24.26
CA PHE A 77 -13.39 -14.31 23.61
C PHE A 77 -13.45 -15.48 24.59
N PHE A 78 -13.02 -15.29 25.84
CA PHE A 78 -12.90 -16.39 26.83
C PHE A 78 -14.10 -16.51 27.78
N ARG A 79 -15.12 -15.67 27.65
CA ARG A 79 -16.39 -15.80 28.41
C ARG A 79 -17.47 -16.50 27.61
N ARG A 80 -17.30 -17.79 27.32
CA ARG A 80 -18.44 -18.66 26.99
C ARG A 80 -18.27 -20.00 27.68
N GLY A 81 -19.03 -20.17 28.76
CA GLY A 81 -19.17 -21.44 29.45
C GLY A 81 -18.84 -21.39 30.94
N SER A 82 -19.65 -20.71 31.75
CA SER A 82 -19.86 -21.19 33.11
C SER A 82 -21.25 -20.81 33.62
N LYS A 83 -21.86 -21.82 34.22
CA LYS A 83 -23.23 -21.89 34.69
C LYS A 83 -23.48 -20.85 35.79
N ARG A 84 -24.74 -20.45 35.88
CA ARG A 84 -25.30 -19.69 37.01
C ARG A 84 -24.78 -20.27 38.33
N CYS A 85 -24.11 -19.45 39.13
CA CYS A 85 -23.89 -19.75 40.54
C CYS A 85 -24.24 -18.51 41.36
N ALA A 86 -24.90 -18.79 42.47
CA ALA A 86 -25.67 -17.86 43.27
C ALA A 86 -24.83 -16.78 43.95
N VAL A 87 -25.54 -15.72 44.30
CA VAL A 87 -25.13 -14.54 45.07
C VAL A 87 -24.32 -14.95 46.32
N SER A 88 -23.10 -14.44 46.43
CA SER A 88 -22.40 -14.30 47.70
C SER A 88 -22.30 -12.81 48.03
N LEU A 89 -23.10 -12.41 49.02
CA LEU A 89 -23.09 -11.10 49.65
C LEU A 89 -21.78 -10.89 50.41
N ASN A 90 -21.35 -9.63 50.45
CA ASN A 90 -20.26 -9.06 51.24
C ASN A 90 -18.89 -8.95 50.55
N LYS A 91 -18.75 -7.89 49.74
CA LYS A 91 -17.55 -7.04 49.76
C LYS A 91 -17.97 -5.56 49.81
N PRO A 92 -17.33 -4.74 50.66
CA PRO A 92 -17.71 -3.34 50.83
C PRO A 92 -17.48 -2.56 49.54
N SER A 93 -18.36 -1.62 49.25
CA SER A 93 -18.29 -0.77 48.07
C SER A 93 -16.97 -0.02 48.06
N LYS A 94 -16.16 -0.24 47.01
CA LYS A 94 -15.13 0.74 46.66
C LYS A 94 -15.89 1.96 46.15
N VAL A 95 -15.88 3.03 46.94
CA VAL A 95 -16.33 4.36 46.53
C VAL A 95 -15.77 4.64 45.14
N ALA A 96 -16.66 4.81 44.16
CA ALA A 96 -16.28 5.09 42.79
C ALA A 96 -15.46 6.39 42.81
N LYS A 97 -14.21 6.32 42.35
CA LYS A 97 -13.35 7.49 42.20
C LYS A 97 -14.08 8.45 41.25
N GLU A 98 -14.49 9.62 41.76
CA GLU A 98 -15.03 10.70 40.92
C GLU A 98 -14.08 10.93 39.76
N TRP A 99 -14.64 10.90 38.56
CA TRP A 99 -13.86 10.97 37.35
C TRP A 99 -13.65 12.42 36.93
N LYS A 100 -12.46 12.69 36.41
CA LYS A 100 -12.05 14.05 36.02
C LYS A 100 -12.93 14.61 34.90
N PRO A 101 -13.26 15.92 34.94
CA PRO A 101 -13.91 16.62 33.83
C PRO A 101 -13.15 16.42 32.52
N PHE A 102 -13.87 16.38 31.39
CA PHE A 102 -13.28 16.14 30.08
C PHE A 102 -14.05 16.83 28.95
N ASN A 103 -13.35 17.09 27.86
CA ASN A 103 -13.97 17.54 26.61
C ASN A 103 -14.31 16.33 25.74
N PHE A 104 -15.45 16.37 25.07
CA PHE A 104 -15.88 15.35 24.11
C PHE A 104 -16.47 15.99 22.87
N THR A 105 -16.43 15.27 21.75
CA THR A 105 -16.95 15.76 20.49
C THR A 105 -18.24 15.04 20.15
N VAL A 106 -19.26 15.80 19.75
CA VAL A 106 -20.50 15.25 19.18
C VAL A 106 -20.77 15.82 17.79
N PHE A 107 -21.62 15.13 17.04
CA PHE A 107 -22.09 15.54 15.74
C PHE A 107 -23.61 15.38 15.67
N LEU A 108 -24.34 16.46 15.41
CA LEU A 108 -25.79 16.40 15.19
C LEU A 108 -26.09 16.10 13.71
N VAL A 109 -26.77 14.99 13.43
CA VAL A 109 -27.23 14.63 12.08
C VAL A 109 -28.67 15.08 11.84
N HIS A 110 -29.03 15.36 10.59
CA HIS A 110 -30.36 15.83 10.24
C HIS A 110 -31.45 14.76 10.36
N LYS A 111 -31.12 13.47 10.13
CA LYS A 111 -32.07 12.36 10.19
C LYS A 111 -31.40 11.06 10.61
N SER A 112 -32.20 10.02 10.82
CA SER A 112 -31.70 8.66 11.05
C SER A 112 -30.78 8.21 9.91
N CYS A 113 -29.56 7.81 10.24
CA CYS A 113 -28.58 7.35 9.28
C CYS A 113 -27.80 6.14 9.83
N GLU A 114 -27.56 5.17 8.96
CA GLU A 114 -26.80 3.95 9.32
C GLU A 114 -25.28 4.14 9.21
N THR A 115 -24.84 5.23 8.57
CA THR A 115 -23.43 5.52 8.34
C THR A 115 -23.07 6.96 8.68
N THR A 116 -21.79 7.22 8.92
CA THR A 116 -21.29 8.58 9.17
C THR A 116 -21.50 9.48 7.95
N PRO A 117 -21.78 10.79 8.14
CA PRO A 117 -21.99 11.70 7.03
C PRO A 117 -20.79 11.79 6.08
N SER A 118 -21.04 12.08 4.80
CA SER A 118 -19.99 12.39 3.81
C SER A 118 -19.41 13.80 4.04
N PRO A 119 -18.25 14.15 3.45
CA PRO A 119 -17.73 15.52 3.50
C PRO A 119 -18.71 16.59 2.97
N VAL A 120 -19.54 16.24 1.98
CA VAL A 120 -20.59 17.12 1.45
C VAL A 120 -21.68 17.33 2.50
N GLN A 121 -22.14 16.24 3.12
CA GLN A 121 -23.13 16.30 4.18
C GLN A 121 -22.58 17.05 5.40
N ASP A 122 -21.33 16.83 5.80
CA ASP A 122 -20.68 17.58 6.88
C ASP A 122 -20.77 19.10 6.65
N LEU A 123 -20.59 19.53 5.40
CA LEU A 123 -20.71 20.93 5.01
C LEU A 123 -22.15 21.44 5.14
N GLU A 124 -23.13 20.69 4.62
CA GLU A 124 -24.56 21.03 4.71
C GLU A 124 -25.03 21.13 6.17
N HIS A 125 -24.66 20.16 7.01
CA HIS A 125 -24.98 20.18 8.44
C HIS A 125 -24.34 21.40 9.12
N MET A 126 -23.10 21.74 8.78
CA MET A 126 -22.42 22.93 9.32
C MET A 126 -23.13 24.21 8.91
N GLN A 127 -23.49 24.36 7.63
CA GLN A 127 -24.24 25.53 7.12
C GLN A 127 -25.63 25.64 7.75
N ALA A 128 -26.25 24.53 8.12
CA ALA A 128 -27.53 24.48 8.81
C ALA A 128 -27.43 24.67 10.35
N GLY A 129 -26.26 25.03 10.89
CA GLY A 129 -26.07 25.22 12.34
C GLY A 129 -25.97 23.93 13.16
N MET A 130 -25.80 22.79 12.50
CA MET A 130 -25.65 21.45 13.09
C MET A 130 -24.19 20.97 12.96
N GLY A 131 -23.99 19.65 12.87
CA GLY A 131 -22.68 19.06 12.62
C GLY A 131 -21.80 19.02 13.86
N LYS A 132 -20.48 19.03 13.67
CA LYS A 132 -19.49 18.78 14.72
C LYS A 132 -19.40 19.94 15.75
N ARG A 133 -19.47 19.60 17.04
CA ARG A 133 -19.20 20.51 18.18
C ARG A 133 -18.42 19.81 19.28
N THR A 134 -17.60 20.56 20.00
CA THR A 134 -16.88 20.10 21.19
C THR A 134 -17.58 20.63 22.43
N LEU A 135 -17.90 19.75 23.37
CA LEU A 135 -18.60 20.04 24.61
C LEU A 135 -17.72 19.67 25.80
N PHE A 136 -17.98 20.32 26.93
CA PHE A 136 -17.30 20.06 28.20
C PHE A 136 -18.25 19.35 29.15
N MET A 137 -17.81 18.24 29.73
CA MET A 137 -18.54 17.49 30.74
C MET A 137 -17.88 17.73 32.11
N PRO A 138 -18.47 18.55 32.99
CA PRO A 138 -17.88 18.93 34.28
C PRO A 138 -18.05 17.87 35.37
N LYS A 139 -19.10 17.06 35.30
CA LYS A 139 -19.47 16.03 36.29
C LYS A 139 -20.28 14.93 35.60
N ASP A 140 -20.64 13.90 36.36
CA ASP A 140 -21.61 12.91 35.88
C ASP A 140 -23.01 13.52 35.81
N MET A 141 -23.39 13.97 34.60
CA MET A 141 -24.70 14.57 34.35
C MET A 141 -25.77 13.50 34.16
N ILE A 142 -26.99 13.77 34.64
CA ILE A 142 -28.16 12.93 34.35
C ILE A 142 -28.74 13.26 32.96
N HIS A 143 -29.66 12.43 32.45
CA HIS A 143 -30.17 12.58 31.09
C HIS A 143 -30.79 13.95 30.79
N SER A 144 -31.51 14.56 31.74
CA SER A 144 -32.04 15.92 31.57
C SER A 144 -30.94 16.97 31.42
N GLU A 145 -29.93 16.95 32.30
CA GLU A 145 -28.77 17.85 32.22
C GLU A 145 -27.98 17.67 30.91
N VAL A 146 -27.81 16.42 30.44
CA VAL A 146 -27.20 16.11 29.13
C VAL A 146 -28.06 16.65 27.99
N SER A 147 -29.38 16.48 28.07
CA SER A 147 -30.30 16.98 27.05
C SER A 147 -30.27 18.51 26.99
N ASP A 148 -30.21 19.19 28.13
CA ASP A 148 -30.12 20.65 28.19
C ASP A 148 -28.79 21.15 27.63
N LEU A 149 -27.70 20.42 27.91
CA LEU A 149 -26.38 20.68 27.31
C LEU A 149 -26.41 20.57 25.78
N PHE A 150 -27.10 19.58 25.22
CA PHE A 150 -27.28 19.44 23.78
C PHE A 150 -28.20 20.51 23.19
N LYS A 151 -29.32 20.85 23.83
CA LYS A 151 -30.22 21.93 23.39
C LYS A 151 -29.52 23.29 23.37
N MET A 152 -28.73 23.60 24.40
CA MET A 152 -27.92 24.83 24.44
C MET A 152 -26.85 24.86 23.34
N THR A 153 -26.35 23.69 22.92
CA THR A 153 -25.30 23.59 21.89
C THR A 153 -25.89 23.60 20.48
N TYR A 154 -27.07 23.00 20.31
CA TYR A 154 -27.82 22.93 19.07
C TYR A 154 -29.26 23.42 19.32
N PRO A 155 -29.54 24.72 19.11
CA PRO A 155 -30.87 25.30 19.28
C PRO A 155 -31.99 24.54 18.54
N LYS A 156 -31.67 23.92 17.39
CA LYS A 156 -32.60 23.05 16.64
C LYS A 156 -33.15 21.88 17.46
N MET A 157 -32.44 21.42 18.49
CA MET A 157 -32.90 20.35 19.38
C MET A 157 -33.95 20.79 20.41
N GLU A 158 -34.23 22.09 20.56
CA GLU A 158 -35.24 22.57 21.52
C GLU A 158 -36.66 22.10 21.12
N LYS A 159 -36.89 21.95 19.82
CA LYS A 159 -38.20 21.60 19.24
C LYS A 159 -38.43 20.09 19.04
N ILE A 160 -37.45 19.24 19.38
CA ILE A 160 -37.58 17.80 19.15
C ILE A 160 -38.55 17.16 20.15
N THR A 161 -39.56 16.46 19.66
CA THR A 161 -40.54 15.71 20.45
C THR A 161 -40.38 14.20 20.32
N GLY A 162 -39.82 13.73 19.20
CA GLY A 162 -39.63 12.31 18.87
C GLY A 162 -38.41 11.62 19.50
N GLY A 163 -37.67 12.31 20.37
CA GLY A 163 -36.48 11.76 21.06
C GLY A 163 -35.24 11.58 20.16
N TRP A 164 -34.10 11.32 20.81
CA TRP A 164 -32.79 11.15 20.15
C TRP A 164 -31.97 10.06 20.81
N LEU A 165 -31.08 9.40 20.04
CA LEU A 165 -30.10 8.45 20.55
C LEU A 165 -28.68 8.84 20.15
N LEU A 166 -27.71 8.38 20.93
CA LEU A 166 -26.29 8.50 20.62
C LEU A 166 -25.82 7.29 19.84
N TYR A 167 -25.00 7.55 18.83
CA TYR A 167 -24.33 6.53 18.03
C TYR A 167 -22.83 6.74 18.07
N LYS A 168 -22.07 5.67 17.84
CA LYS A 168 -20.62 5.71 17.65
C LYS A 168 -20.25 4.99 16.36
N ALA A 169 -19.27 5.52 15.66
CA ALA A 169 -18.72 4.90 14.45
C ALA A 169 -17.78 3.75 14.81
N ALA A 170 -17.73 2.72 13.94
CA ALA A 170 -16.68 1.70 14.00
C ALA A 170 -15.29 2.30 13.70
N GLY A 171 -14.21 1.64 14.12
CA GLY A 171 -12.83 2.09 13.80
C GLY A 171 -12.50 1.96 12.31
N GLY A 172 -11.67 2.88 11.78
CA GLY A 172 -11.27 2.92 10.36
C GLY A 172 -11.46 4.29 9.69
N ASN A 173 -11.19 4.37 8.39
CA ASN A 173 -11.30 5.57 7.55
C ASN A 173 -12.54 5.49 6.61
N GLY A 174 -13.09 6.64 6.22
CA GLY A 174 -14.22 6.74 5.27
C GLY A 174 -15.61 6.79 5.92
N LYS A 175 -16.66 6.47 5.13
CA LYS A 175 -18.04 6.31 5.63
C LYS A 175 -18.13 5.05 6.47
N ARG A 176 -18.48 5.19 7.74
CA ARG A 176 -18.44 4.09 8.73
C ARG A 176 -19.83 3.76 9.21
N PRO A 177 -20.15 2.48 9.47
CA PRO A 177 -21.42 2.13 10.09
C PRO A 177 -21.51 2.73 11.49
N LEU A 178 -22.69 3.25 11.82
CA LEU A 178 -23.03 3.80 13.12
C LEU A 178 -23.68 2.71 13.97
N SER A 179 -23.17 2.54 15.19
CA SER A 179 -23.71 1.63 16.19
C SER A 179 -24.33 2.42 17.34
N VAL A 180 -25.54 2.04 17.76
CA VAL A 180 -26.25 2.69 18.86
C VAL A 180 -25.44 2.53 20.14
N VAL A 181 -25.27 3.62 20.88
CA VAL A 181 -24.85 3.60 22.28
C VAL A 181 -26.13 3.38 23.09
N PRO A 182 -26.34 2.19 23.68
CA PRO A 182 -27.60 1.90 24.37
C PRO A 182 -27.73 2.81 25.61
N PRO A 183 -28.85 3.53 25.78
CA PRO A 183 -29.15 4.22 27.03
C PRO A 183 -29.51 3.21 28.13
N GLU A 184 -29.37 3.61 29.40
CA GLU A 184 -29.90 2.86 30.54
C GLU A 184 -31.39 3.19 30.77
N SER A 185 -32.02 2.59 31.78
CA SER A 185 -33.45 2.83 32.08
C SER A 185 -33.79 4.30 32.34
N GLU A 186 -32.82 5.09 32.81
CA GLU A 186 -32.93 6.52 33.08
C GLU A 186 -32.35 7.41 31.95
N GLY A 187 -31.96 6.81 30.82
CA GLY A 187 -31.39 7.52 29.66
C GLY A 187 -29.86 7.55 29.62
N TYR A 188 -29.30 8.64 29.12
CA TYR A 188 -27.85 8.85 29.02
C TYR A 188 -27.29 9.60 30.22
N THR A 189 -26.30 9.02 30.90
CA THR A 189 -25.52 9.69 31.95
C THR A 189 -24.14 10.13 31.41
N GLY A 190 -23.49 11.06 32.11
CA GLY A 190 -22.12 11.46 31.82
C GLY A 190 -21.15 10.27 31.80
N SER A 191 -21.34 9.30 32.69
CA SER A 191 -20.59 8.05 32.75
C SER A 191 -20.76 7.20 31.48
N ILE A 192 -21.98 7.08 30.94
CA ILE A 192 -22.23 6.39 29.67
C ILE A 192 -21.52 7.12 28.52
N ILE A 193 -21.63 8.44 28.46
CA ILE A 193 -20.99 9.27 27.41
C ILE A 193 -19.47 9.15 27.49
N LYS A 194 -18.89 9.18 28.69
CA LYS A 194 -17.46 9.02 28.91
C LYS A 194 -16.97 7.66 28.45
N SER A 195 -17.69 6.60 28.79
CA SER A 195 -17.37 5.24 28.37
C SER A 195 -17.46 5.09 26.85
N ALA A 196 -18.54 5.58 26.25
CA ALA A 196 -18.79 5.50 24.81
C ALA A 196 -17.81 6.34 23.98
N SER A 197 -17.39 7.50 24.48
CA SER A 197 -16.42 8.39 23.83
C SER A 197 -14.95 8.04 24.15
N GLY A 198 -14.69 7.06 25.01
CA GLY A 198 -13.34 6.74 25.47
C GLY A 198 -12.64 7.90 26.19
N GLY A 199 -13.41 8.71 26.93
CA GLY A 199 -12.93 9.94 27.57
C GLY A 199 -12.65 11.07 26.57
N GLY A 200 -13.46 11.18 25.51
CA GLY A 200 -13.39 12.25 24.51
C GLY A 200 -12.56 11.93 23.26
N LYS A 201 -11.94 10.74 23.20
CA LYS A 201 -11.15 10.27 22.06
C LYS A 201 -12.00 9.91 20.83
N THR A 202 -13.24 9.49 21.07
CA THR A 202 -14.18 9.07 20.04
C THR A 202 -15.35 10.05 19.96
N MET A 203 -15.67 10.48 18.74
CA MET A 203 -16.80 11.34 18.46
C MET A 203 -18.12 10.54 18.48
N LEU A 204 -19.15 11.13 19.09
CA LEU A 204 -20.50 10.56 19.14
C LEU A 204 -21.44 11.29 18.16
N TYR A 205 -22.46 10.61 17.66
CA TYR A 205 -23.45 11.17 16.75
C TYR A 205 -24.79 11.24 17.46
N ILE A 206 -25.42 12.41 17.47
CA ILE A 206 -26.77 12.62 18.00
C ILE A 206 -27.73 12.42 16.83
N VAL A 207 -28.55 11.38 16.90
CA VAL A 207 -29.44 10.97 15.82
C VAL A 207 -30.90 11.12 16.27
N PRO A 208 -31.72 11.94 15.59
CA PRO A 208 -33.15 12.05 15.88
C PRO A 208 -33.87 10.76 15.43
N LEU A 209 -34.88 10.33 16.19
CA LEU A 209 -35.56 9.05 15.93
C LEU A 209 -36.76 9.16 14.99
N GLN A 210 -37.57 10.19 15.16
CA GLN A 210 -38.88 10.31 14.49
C GLN A 210 -39.03 11.62 13.68
N GLU A 211 -38.00 12.47 13.69
CA GLU A 211 -38.03 13.80 13.08
C GLU A 211 -36.79 14.01 12.21
N GLU A 212 -36.93 14.86 11.18
CA GLU A 212 -35.82 15.31 10.35
C GLU A 212 -35.61 16.82 10.55
N PHE A 213 -34.37 17.21 10.84
CA PHE A 213 -33.99 18.61 10.95
C PHE A 213 -33.79 19.24 9.56
N ASP A 214 -34.25 20.49 9.43
CA ASP A 214 -34.07 21.29 8.23
C ASP A 214 -32.58 21.55 7.93
N LEU A 215 -32.17 21.30 6.68
CA LEU A 215 -30.80 21.50 6.17
C LEU A 215 -30.59 22.85 5.48
N ARG A 216 -31.60 23.73 5.43
CA ARG A 216 -31.43 25.07 4.85
C ARG A 216 -30.27 25.83 5.54
N PRO A 217 -29.32 26.39 4.77
CA PRO A 217 -28.24 27.20 5.30
C PRO A 217 -28.77 28.36 6.14
N LEU A 218 -28.21 28.53 7.33
CA LEU A 218 -28.55 29.62 8.22
C LEU A 218 -27.76 30.89 7.87
N PRO A 219 -28.36 32.08 8.06
CA PRO A 219 -27.65 33.35 7.99
C PRO A 219 -26.40 33.38 8.88
N CYS A 220 -25.33 34.05 8.47
CA CYS A 220 -24.04 34.05 9.16
C CYS A 220 -24.04 34.72 10.56
N ASP A 221 -25.09 35.48 10.86
CA ASP A 221 -25.39 36.13 12.13
C ASP A 221 -26.27 35.28 13.07
N SER A 222 -26.68 34.09 12.64
CA SER A 222 -27.53 33.19 13.44
C SER A 222 -26.85 32.77 14.74
N GLN A 223 -27.66 32.52 15.78
CA GLN A 223 -27.21 32.19 17.13
C GLN A 223 -26.32 30.93 17.17
N GLU A 224 -26.56 29.98 16.27
CA GLU A 224 -25.83 28.72 16.08
C GLU A 224 -24.35 28.93 15.76
N PHE A 225 -23.99 30.11 15.24
CA PHE A 225 -22.64 30.49 14.88
C PHE A 225 -21.99 31.47 15.87
N SER A 226 -22.69 31.85 16.95
CA SER A 226 -22.20 32.81 17.94
C SER A 226 -20.89 32.37 18.63
N ARG A 227 -20.74 31.06 18.90
CA ARG A 227 -19.56 30.46 19.55
C ARG A 227 -18.42 30.12 18.58
N MET A 228 -18.62 30.32 17.28
CA MET A 228 -17.59 30.04 16.28
C MET A 228 -16.60 31.20 16.17
N PRO A 229 -15.29 30.93 15.98
CA PRO A 229 -14.32 31.98 15.68
C PRO A 229 -14.75 32.75 14.43
N LYS A 230 -14.75 34.09 14.50
CA LYS A 230 -15.16 34.96 13.40
C LYS A 230 -13.96 35.73 12.85
N ALA A 231 -13.97 35.95 11.55
CA ALA A 231 -12.98 36.74 10.84
C ALA A 231 -13.67 37.60 9.78
N GLU A 232 -13.07 38.75 9.49
CA GLU A 232 -13.58 39.69 8.49
C GLU A 232 -13.18 39.25 7.07
N CYS A 233 -14.14 39.21 6.15
CA CYS A 233 -13.85 39.07 4.74
C CYS A 233 -13.19 40.34 4.22
N LYS A 234 -11.98 40.23 3.67
CA LYS A 234 -11.26 41.41 3.14
C LYS A 234 -11.86 42.02 1.88
N MET A 235 -12.81 41.34 1.24
CA MET A 235 -13.46 41.83 0.02
C MET A 235 -14.77 42.58 0.27
N CYS A 236 -15.63 42.10 1.18
CA CYS A 236 -16.92 42.73 1.48
C CYS A 236 -17.03 43.27 2.91
N LEU A 237 -15.96 43.15 3.70
CA LEU A 237 -15.85 43.58 5.10
C LEU A 237 -16.87 42.93 6.07
N LYS A 238 -17.61 41.91 5.62
CA LYS A 238 -18.51 41.16 6.50
C LYS A 238 -17.71 40.28 7.45
N ILE A 239 -18.02 40.37 8.75
CA ILE A 239 -17.50 39.47 9.78
C ILE A 239 -18.26 38.15 9.71
N LEU A 240 -17.57 37.07 9.36
CA LEU A 240 -18.14 35.76 9.12
C LEU A 240 -17.48 34.69 10.01
N PRO A 241 -18.21 33.66 10.45
CA PRO A 241 -17.59 32.47 11.06
C PRO A 241 -16.54 31.87 10.12
N LEU A 242 -15.37 31.49 10.63
CA LEU A 242 -14.19 31.13 9.83
C LEU A 242 -14.47 30.06 8.75
N GLN A 243 -15.27 29.05 9.08
CA GLN A 243 -15.66 27.98 8.17
C GLN A 243 -16.60 28.47 7.06
N LEU A 244 -17.50 29.41 7.37
CA LEU A 244 -18.37 30.04 6.37
C LEU A 244 -17.62 31.06 5.52
N LEU A 245 -16.62 31.74 6.10
CA LEU A 245 -15.74 32.64 5.37
C LEU A 245 -15.01 31.90 4.24
N ALA A 246 -14.52 30.69 4.48
CA ALA A 246 -13.87 29.85 3.47
C ALA A 246 -14.78 29.50 2.27
N LEU A 247 -16.08 29.40 2.48
CA LEU A 247 -17.07 29.22 1.41
C LEU A 247 -17.39 30.56 0.74
N HIS A 248 -17.59 31.60 1.55
CA HIS A 248 -17.94 32.93 1.11
C HIS A 248 -16.89 33.52 0.16
N VAL A 249 -15.59 33.41 0.48
CA VAL A 249 -14.52 33.96 -0.38
C VAL A 249 -14.49 33.37 -1.79
N LYS A 250 -15.04 32.17 -2.00
CA LYS A 250 -15.16 31.57 -3.33
C LYS A 250 -16.25 32.23 -4.19
N GLN A 251 -17.22 32.88 -3.56
CA GLN A 251 -18.41 33.46 -4.20
C GLN A 251 -18.51 34.98 -3.99
N CYS A 252 -17.61 35.57 -3.20
CA CYS A 252 -17.59 36.99 -2.88
C CYS A 252 -17.07 37.80 -4.09
N LYS A 253 -17.99 38.33 -4.88
CA LYS A 253 -17.68 39.35 -5.90
C LYS A 253 -17.52 40.71 -5.21
N ALA A 254 -16.47 41.43 -5.57
CA ALA A 254 -16.14 42.74 -5.00
C ALA A 254 -17.29 43.74 -5.15
N LEU A 255 -17.33 44.73 -4.24
CA LEU A 255 -18.10 45.96 -4.39
C LEU A 255 -17.65 46.70 -5.66
N GLU A 256 -18.49 46.71 -6.68
CA GLU A 256 -18.55 47.86 -7.59
C GLU A 256 -19.63 48.82 -7.06
N TYR A 257 -19.13 49.98 -6.65
CA TYR A 257 -19.77 51.31 -6.49
C TYR A 257 -20.65 51.65 -5.26
N ASP A 258 -20.00 52.42 -4.38
CA ASP A 258 -20.35 53.73 -3.78
C ASP A 258 -21.56 53.99 -2.88
N THR A 259 -21.20 54.76 -1.85
CA THR A 259 -21.92 55.68 -0.99
C THR A 259 -23.28 56.21 -1.48
N LEU A 260 -24.28 56.00 -0.62
CA LEU A 260 -25.38 56.89 -0.22
C LEU A 260 -26.17 57.60 -1.33
N SER A 261 -27.41 57.15 -1.56
CA SER A 261 -28.59 57.98 -1.30
C SER A 261 -29.87 57.14 -1.20
N ASP A 262 -30.77 57.59 -0.34
CA ASP A 262 -32.09 57.04 0.01
C ASP A 262 -32.96 56.69 -1.20
N SER A 263 -33.69 55.57 -1.09
CA SER A 263 -35.16 55.42 -1.29
C SER A 263 -35.49 53.98 -1.72
N GLU A 264 -36.20 53.23 -0.86
CA GLU A 264 -37.03 52.09 -1.30
C GLU A 264 -38.39 52.59 -1.81
N PRO A 265 -39.25 51.75 -2.45
CA PRO A 265 -39.01 50.51 -3.19
C PRO A 265 -39.72 50.51 -4.57
N GLU A 266 -39.43 49.55 -5.46
CA GLU A 266 -40.48 48.86 -6.25
C GLU A 266 -39.94 47.68 -7.07
N VAL A 267 -40.67 46.58 -6.98
CA VAL A 267 -40.50 45.31 -7.71
C VAL A 267 -40.93 45.47 -9.16
N LYS A 268 -40.04 45.22 -10.15
CA LYS A 268 -40.42 44.70 -11.48
C LYS A 268 -39.34 43.77 -12.06
N SER A 269 -39.73 42.51 -12.21
CA SER A 269 -39.11 41.51 -13.08
C SER A 269 -39.21 41.93 -14.55
N VAL A 270 -38.11 41.92 -15.33
CA VAL A 270 -38.09 41.48 -16.75
C VAL A 270 -36.68 41.01 -17.12
N TYR A 271 -36.66 39.86 -17.80
CA TYR A 271 -35.56 39.20 -18.51
C TYR A 271 -34.80 40.10 -19.51
N ASN A 272 -33.53 39.78 -19.76
CA ASN A 272 -32.89 39.90 -21.08
C ASN A 272 -31.70 38.90 -21.11
N ASN A 273 -31.87 37.74 -21.73
CA ASN A 273 -31.69 37.48 -23.17
C ASN A 273 -30.24 37.07 -23.50
N VAL A 274 -29.98 35.76 -23.42
CA VAL A 274 -28.93 35.09 -24.21
C VAL A 274 -29.64 34.43 -25.38
N ASN A 275 -29.22 34.75 -26.60
CA ASN A 275 -29.76 34.18 -27.84
C ASN A 275 -29.64 32.64 -27.85
N PRO A 276 -30.70 31.90 -28.23
CA PRO A 276 -30.68 30.46 -28.35
C PRO A 276 -30.44 30.05 -29.82
N SER A 277 -29.22 29.65 -30.18
CA SER A 277 -28.97 28.90 -31.44
C SER A 277 -27.58 28.28 -31.54
N ASP A 278 -26.96 27.84 -30.43
CA ASP A 278 -25.69 27.12 -30.49
C ASP A 278 -25.89 25.71 -29.94
N ASN A 279 -26.28 24.78 -30.82
CA ASN A 279 -26.56 23.39 -30.43
C ASN A 279 -25.26 22.56 -30.31
N SER A 280 -24.30 23.03 -29.51
CA SER A 280 -23.05 22.31 -29.26
C SER A 280 -23.11 21.62 -27.89
N CYS A 281 -22.68 20.36 -27.86
CA CYS A 281 -22.58 19.62 -26.61
C CYS A 281 -21.44 20.21 -25.75
N PRO A 282 -21.69 20.62 -24.49
CA PRO A 282 -20.66 21.23 -23.65
C PRO A 282 -19.55 20.25 -23.21
N ILE A 283 -19.74 18.95 -23.43
CA ILE A 283 -18.81 17.89 -23.02
C ILE A 283 -17.84 17.53 -24.16
N CYS A 284 -18.34 17.31 -25.38
CA CYS A 284 -17.50 16.94 -26.53
C CYS A 284 -17.33 18.05 -27.59
N GLN A 285 -17.98 19.21 -27.40
CA GLN A 285 -17.94 20.39 -28.28
C GLN A 285 -18.38 20.13 -29.73
N LYS A 286 -19.12 19.04 -29.99
CA LYS A 286 -19.70 18.74 -31.31
C LYS A 286 -21.12 19.30 -31.43
N HIS A 287 -21.50 19.68 -32.65
CA HIS A 287 -22.84 20.20 -32.96
C HIS A 287 -23.84 19.06 -33.19
N TYR A 288 -25.03 19.19 -32.58
CA TYR A 288 -26.13 18.24 -32.72
C TYR A 288 -27.44 18.98 -33.07
N PRO A 289 -28.42 18.34 -33.72
CA PRO A 289 -29.78 18.87 -33.80
C PRO A 289 -30.37 19.09 -32.40
N ALA A 290 -31.25 20.09 -32.22
CA ALA A 290 -31.75 20.50 -30.89
C ALA A 290 -32.49 19.36 -30.17
N GLU A 291 -33.14 18.49 -30.93
CA GLU A 291 -33.85 17.31 -30.47
C GLU A 291 -32.93 16.18 -29.97
N ASP A 292 -31.70 16.10 -30.48
CA ASP A 292 -30.72 15.07 -30.12
C ASP A 292 -29.69 15.54 -29.09
N LEU A 293 -29.59 16.86 -28.86
CA LEU A 293 -28.62 17.44 -27.95
C LEU A 293 -28.88 17.02 -26.49
N GLU A 294 -30.14 16.92 -26.08
CA GLU A 294 -30.52 16.50 -24.73
C GLU A 294 -30.19 15.00 -24.51
N LEU A 295 -30.49 14.16 -25.50
CA LEU A 295 -30.16 12.73 -25.47
C LEU A 295 -28.64 12.51 -25.48
N HIS A 296 -27.92 13.19 -26.36
CA HIS A 296 -26.47 13.10 -26.43
C HIS A 296 -25.80 13.65 -25.16
N ALA A 297 -26.24 14.80 -24.62
CA ALA A 297 -25.69 15.34 -23.38
C ALA A 297 -25.87 14.39 -22.18
N SER A 298 -26.92 13.55 -22.19
CA SER A 298 -27.13 12.52 -21.17
C SER A 298 -26.19 11.31 -21.28
N VAL A 299 -25.63 11.02 -22.47
CA VAL A 299 -24.79 9.83 -22.72
C VAL A 299 -23.32 10.18 -22.97
N CYS A 300 -23.00 11.42 -23.34
CA CYS A 300 -21.66 11.87 -23.69
C CYS A 300 -20.64 11.73 -22.53
N GLY A 301 -21.10 11.63 -21.29
CA GLY A 301 -20.27 11.36 -20.11
C GLY A 301 -20.11 9.88 -19.74
N ASP A 302 -20.87 8.96 -20.35
CA ASP A 302 -21.06 7.59 -19.85
C ASP A 302 -20.50 6.48 -20.77
N TRP A 303 -19.88 6.81 -21.91
CA TRP A 303 -19.35 5.81 -22.85
C TRP A 303 -17.87 5.47 -22.68
N GLU A 304 -17.42 4.91 -21.55
CA GLU A 304 -16.21 4.04 -21.55
C GLU A 304 -16.28 2.93 -20.48
N ARG A 305 -17.47 2.39 -20.16
CA ARG A 305 -17.61 1.19 -19.31
C ARG A 305 -18.80 0.32 -19.71
N ASN A 306 -18.57 -0.61 -20.63
CA ASN A 306 -19.13 -1.97 -20.71
C ASN A 306 -19.19 -2.44 -22.16
N MET A 307 -18.30 -3.35 -22.55
CA MET A 307 -18.56 -4.27 -23.65
C MET A 307 -18.18 -5.67 -23.19
N ASP A 308 -19.15 -6.34 -22.56
CA ASP A 308 -19.21 -7.79 -22.49
C ASP A 308 -20.63 -8.24 -22.88
N SER A 309 -20.68 -9.20 -23.80
CA SER A 309 -21.82 -10.01 -24.28
C SER A 309 -22.63 -9.57 -25.54
N PRO A 310 -23.12 -10.56 -26.32
CA PRO A 310 -22.90 -10.62 -27.76
C PRO A 310 -24.20 -10.72 -28.58
N VAL A 311 -24.34 -9.98 -29.69
CA VAL A 311 -25.43 -10.22 -30.65
C VAL A 311 -25.11 -9.63 -32.04
N PRO A 312 -25.82 -10.01 -33.12
CA PRO A 312 -25.34 -10.93 -34.15
C PRO A 312 -25.06 -10.26 -35.51
N PHE A 313 -24.36 -11.02 -36.37
CA PHE A 313 -24.13 -10.80 -37.81
C PHE A 313 -25.16 -9.92 -38.52
N LEU A 314 -24.73 -8.76 -39.01
CA LEU A 314 -25.20 -8.19 -40.27
C LEU A 314 -24.03 -7.49 -41.00
N ASP A 315 -24.01 -7.76 -42.29
CA ASP A 315 -22.96 -7.54 -43.28
C ASP A 315 -22.73 -6.04 -43.59
N GLY A 316 -21.48 -5.59 -43.67
CA GLY A 316 -21.13 -4.22 -44.06
C GLY A 316 -19.68 -3.81 -43.78
N SER A 317 -18.86 -3.82 -44.82
CA SER A 317 -17.45 -3.38 -44.95
C SER A 317 -16.92 -2.34 -43.93
N PRO A 318 -15.73 -2.53 -43.34
CA PRO A 318 -15.18 -1.65 -42.31
C PRO A 318 -14.61 -0.36 -42.92
N THR A 319 -15.07 0.79 -42.43
CA THR A 319 -14.33 2.06 -42.58
C THR A 319 -13.54 2.25 -41.29
N GLU A 320 -12.22 2.06 -41.35
CA GLU A 320 -11.29 2.24 -40.24
C GLU A 320 -11.38 3.66 -39.67
N LEU A 321 -11.98 3.81 -38.49
CA LEU A 321 -11.74 4.95 -37.61
C LEU A 321 -10.44 4.65 -36.84
N LYS A 322 -9.32 5.21 -37.31
CA LYS A 322 -8.02 5.09 -36.66
C LYS A 322 -8.06 5.75 -35.28
N GLU A 323 -7.80 4.96 -34.23
CA GLU A 323 -7.43 5.46 -32.90
C GLU A 323 -6.21 6.39 -32.99
N PRO A 324 -6.09 7.41 -32.12
CA PRO A 324 -4.95 8.32 -32.12
C PRO A 324 -3.66 7.50 -31.93
N GLN A 325 -2.82 7.49 -32.97
CA GLN A 325 -1.54 6.82 -32.92
C GLN A 325 -0.60 7.59 -32.00
N ASN A 326 -0.48 7.18 -30.74
CA ASN A 326 0.58 7.64 -29.85
C ASN A 326 1.92 7.21 -30.46
N THR A 327 2.57 8.12 -31.20
CA THR A 327 3.90 7.90 -31.77
C THR A 327 4.92 8.22 -30.69
N PHE A 328 5.65 7.21 -30.23
CA PHE A 328 6.72 7.36 -29.23
C PHE A 328 8.06 7.59 -29.93
N LEU A 329 8.86 8.53 -29.43
CA LEU A 329 10.17 8.87 -30.02
C LEU A 329 11.34 8.37 -29.17
N SER A 330 11.09 8.05 -27.91
CA SER A 330 12.11 7.61 -26.94
C SER A 330 11.54 6.65 -25.89
N GLU A 331 12.42 5.96 -25.17
CA GLU A 331 12.05 5.15 -23.99
C GLU A 331 11.33 6.03 -22.93
N GLU A 332 11.73 7.29 -22.79
CA GLU A 332 11.16 8.22 -21.82
C GLU A 332 9.69 8.54 -22.14
N ASP A 333 9.32 8.64 -23.41
CA ASP A 333 7.93 8.88 -23.81
C ASP A 333 7.02 7.71 -23.42
N VAL A 334 7.53 6.48 -23.50
CA VAL A 334 6.82 5.27 -23.07
C VAL A 334 6.57 5.32 -21.56
N LEU A 335 7.59 5.67 -20.77
CA LEU A 335 7.48 5.77 -19.31
C LEU A 335 6.53 6.90 -18.88
N ARG A 336 6.61 8.06 -19.52
CA ARG A 336 5.68 9.17 -19.26
C ARG A 336 4.25 8.77 -19.59
N TRP A 337 4.03 8.10 -20.71
CA TRP A 337 2.72 7.59 -21.06
C TRP A 337 2.22 6.57 -20.04
N LEU A 338 3.03 5.60 -19.64
CA LEU A 338 2.66 4.63 -18.59
C LEU A 338 2.24 5.32 -17.29
N ALA A 339 2.98 6.34 -16.85
CA ALA A 339 2.63 7.11 -15.66
C ALA A 339 1.26 7.80 -15.77
N THR A 340 0.85 8.23 -16.98
CA THR A 340 -0.48 8.82 -17.20
C THR A 340 -1.63 7.80 -17.15
N GLN A 341 -1.34 6.50 -17.30
CA GLN A 341 -2.36 5.45 -17.26
C GLN A 341 -2.75 5.04 -15.83
N VAL A 342 -2.02 5.52 -14.82
CA VAL A 342 -2.28 5.21 -13.41
C VAL A 342 -3.55 5.95 -12.96
N ASP A 343 -4.60 5.21 -12.59
CA ASP A 343 -5.90 5.79 -12.21
C ASP A 343 -5.87 6.37 -10.78
N PRO A 344 -5.91 7.70 -10.60
CA PRO A 344 -5.80 8.33 -9.29
C PRO A 344 -7.08 8.23 -8.44
N SER A 345 -8.15 7.58 -8.92
CA SER A 345 -9.45 7.54 -8.25
C SER A 345 -9.44 6.80 -6.91
N LYS A 346 -8.49 5.86 -6.71
CA LYS A 346 -8.33 5.06 -5.49
C LYS A 346 -6.86 4.86 -5.17
N GLU A 347 -6.58 4.24 -4.03
CA GLU A 347 -5.22 3.83 -3.64
C GLU A 347 -5.12 2.30 -3.62
N PHE A 348 -4.07 1.75 -4.23
CA PHE A 348 -3.66 0.37 -4.07
C PHE A 348 -2.73 0.25 -2.85
N ALA A 349 -3.33 0.14 -1.66
CA ALA A 349 -2.59 0.12 -0.41
C ALA A 349 -2.05 -1.27 -0.04
N ILE A 350 -0.73 -1.37 0.15
CA ILE A 350 -0.04 -2.57 0.64
C ILE A 350 0.60 -2.25 2.00
N CYS A 351 0.23 -3.03 3.02
CA CYS A 351 0.83 -2.95 4.35
C CYS A 351 1.61 -4.23 4.66
N VAL A 352 2.94 -4.11 4.78
CA VAL A 352 3.88 -5.24 4.76
C VAL A 352 4.98 -5.06 5.82
N SER A 353 5.57 -6.15 6.30
CA SER A 353 6.77 -6.10 7.14
C SER A 353 8.03 -6.19 6.28
N ARG A 354 9.14 -5.59 6.73
CA ARG A 354 10.46 -5.80 6.08
C ARG A 354 10.89 -7.27 6.09
N MET A 355 10.50 -8.02 7.13
CA MET A 355 10.71 -9.46 7.19
C MET A 355 9.85 -10.18 6.15
N ASN A 356 10.48 -11.06 5.36
CA ASN A 356 9.82 -11.86 4.33
C ASN A 356 9.00 -11.02 3.34
N LEU A 357 9.56 -9.87 2.92
CA LEU A 357 8.90 -8.85 2.12
C LEU A 357 8.36 -9.43 0.81
N LEU A 358 9.16 -10.22 0.08
CA LEU A 358 8.78 -10.79 -1.21
C LEU A 358 7.52 -11.66 -1.11
N GLU A 359 7.56 -12.73 -0.33
CA GLU A 359 6.44 -13.68 -0.22
C GLU A 359 5.17 -13.00 0.32
N ARG A 360 5.34 -12.10 1.30
CA ARG A 360 4.22 -11.33 1.84
C ARG A 360 3.68 -10.34 0.82
N GLY A 361 4.55 -9.68 0.07
CA GLY A 361 4.24 -8.73 -0.98
C GLY A 361 3.42 -9.38 -2.09
N LEU A 362 3.88 -10.51 -2.63
CA LEU A 362 3.17 -11.30 -3.65
C LEU A 362 1.77 -11.70 -3.16
N MET A 363 1.67 -12.25 -1.95
CA MET A 363 0.38 -12.68 -1.39
C MET A 363 -0.60 -11.50 -1.17
N LEU A 364 -0.09 -10.34 -0.71
CA LEU A 364 -0.92 -9.14 -0.56
C LEU A 364 -1.35 -8.57 -1.92
N TRP A 365 -0.45 -8.61 -2.89
CA TRP A 365 -0.71 -8.15 -4.25
C TRP A 365 -1.84 -8.95 -4.91
N GLN A 366 -1.83 -10.28 -4.76
CA GLN A 366 -2.87 -11.18 -5.29
C GLN A 366 -4.25 -10.95 -4.69
N ARG A 367 -4.32 -10.44 -3.46
CA ARG A 367 -5.59 -10.35 -2.72
C ARG A 367 -6.58 -9.39 -3.37
N GLN A 368 -6.11 -8.29 -3.98
CA GLN A 368 -6.87 -7.26 -4.73
C GLN A 368 -8.33 -7.00 -4.31
N LYS A 369 -8.65 -7.05 -3.00
CA LYS A 369 -10.06 -7.18 -2.56
C LYS A 369 -10.86 -5.89 -2.72
N TYR A 370 -10.22 -4.75 -2.55
CA TYR A 370 -10.87 -3.42 -2.54
C TYR A 370 -10.18 -2.39 -3.43
N SER A 371 -9.03 -2.76 -3.99
CA SER A 371 -8.16 -1.91 -4.80
C SER A 371 -7.42 -2.78 -5.80
N SER A 372 -6.99 -2.17 -6.90
CA SER A 372 -6.36 -2.84 -8.04
C SER A 372 -5.00 -2.19 -8.32
N PRO A 373 -4.02 -2.94 -8.87
CA PRO A 373 -2.76 -2.39 -9.36
C PRO A 373 -2.90 -1.27 -10.40
N VAL A 374 -4.07 -1.09 -11.02
CA VAL A 374 -4.37 0.05 -11.90
C VAL A 374 -4.24 1.39 -11.16
N ASN A 375 -4.45 1.40 -9.85
CA ASN A 375 -4.41 2.59 -9.01
C ASN A 375 -2.99 2.89 -8.47
N PRO A 376 -2.71 4.11 -7.98
CA PRO A 376 -1.48 4.46 -7.28
C PRO A 376 -1.17 3.48 -6.15
N LEU A 377 -0.02 2.83 -6.23
CA LEU A 377 0.52 1.99 -5.18
C LEU A 377 0.92 2.87 -3.99
N LYS A 378 0.50 2.45 -2.80
CA LYS A 378 0.84 3.11 -1.54
C LYS A 378 1.30 2.08 -0.54
N VAL A 379 2.52 2.23 -0.04
CA VAL A 379 3.16 1.24 0.82
C VAL A 379 3.21 1.73 2.26
N THR A 380 2.99 0.83 3.21
CA THR A 380 3.20 1.12 4.64
C THR A 380 3.93 -0.05 5.28
N PHE A 381 5.10 0.22 5.84
CA PHE A 381 5.84 -0.77 6.60
C PHE A 381 5.29 -0.89 8.03
N ILE A 382 5.00 -2.11 8.45
CA ILE A 382 4.39 -2.38 9.76
C ILE A 382 5.35 -1.96 10.87
N GLY A 383 4.88 -1.06 11.75
CA GLY A 383 5.65 -0.57 12.90
C GLY A 383 6.52 0.65 12.59
N GLU A 384 6.49 1.16 11.36
CA GLU A 384 7.32 2.30 10.94
C GLU A 384 6.45 3.56 10.78
N PRO A 385 6.76 4.66 11.48
CA PRO A 385 6.06 5.92 11.30
C PRO A 385 6.51 6.56 9.98
N GLY A 386 5.75 6.34 8.91
CA GLY A 386 6.04 6.89 7.60
C GLY A 386 4.78 7.07 6.76
N VAL A 387 4.66 8.22 6.09
CA VAL A 387 3.67 8.43 5.03
C VAL A 387 4.40 8.23 3.71
N ASP A 388 3.87 7.36 2.87
CA ASP A 388 4.44 7.13 1.54
C ASP A 388 4.23 8.35 0.64
N SER A 389 5.25 9.20 0.56
CA SER A 389 5.36 10.28 -0.42
C SER A 389 6.03 9.82 -1.71
N GLY A 390 6.27 8.51 -1.88
CA GLY A 390 6.92 7.89 -3.04
C GLY A 390 8.15 7.05 -2.65
N ALA A 391 8.88 7.42 -1.59
CA ALA A 391 10.10 6.71 -1.18
C ALA A 391 9.82 5.28 -0.70
N LEU A 392 8.76 5.06 0.08
CA LEU A 392 8.40 3.73 0.58
C LEU A 392 7.90 2.82 -0.55
N ARG A 393 7.13 3.39 -1.50
CA ARG A 393 6.75 2.66 -2.73
C ARG A 393 7.98 2.24 -3.53
N LYS A 394 8.91 3.16 -3.79
CA LYS A 394 10.13 2.87 -4.56
C LYS A 394 10.96 1.79 -3.88
N GLU A 395 11.14 1.88 -2.57
CA GLU A 395 11.83 0.87 -1.77
C GLU A 395 11.18 -0.50 -1.91
N PHE A 396 9.86 -0.57 -1.75
CA PHE A 396 9.13 -1.81 -1.91
C PHE A 396 9.26 -2.39 -3.32
N LEU A 397 9.12 -1.57 -4.37
CA LEU A 397 9.25 -2.03 -5.75
C LEU A 397 10.68 -2.52 -6.04
N THR A 398 11.69 -1.84 -5.51
CA THR A 398 13.09 -2.28 -5.59
C THR A 398 13.27 -3.69 -5.02
N GLU A 399 12.80 -3.92 -3.79
CA GLU A 399 12.90 -5.23 -3.14
C GLU A 399 12.04 -6.29 -3.85
N MET A 400 10.87 -5.91 -4.37
CA MET A 400 10.01 -6.83 -5.12
C MET A 400 10.63 -7.26 -6.44
N ILE A 401 11.20 -6.34 -7.24
CA ILE A 401 11.82 -6.68 -8.53
C ILE A 401 13.04 -7.59 -8.32
N ALA A 402 13.93 -7.25 -7.38
CA ALA A 402 15.09 -8.08 -7.04
C ALA A 402 14.67 -9.46 -6.48
N GLY A 403 13.67 -9.49 -5.60
CA GLY A 403 13.15 -10.73 -5.04
C GLY A 403 12.47 -11.62 -6.09
N ILE A 404 11.69 -11.04 -7.01
CA ILE A 404 11.06 -11.75 -8.13
C ILE A 404 12.12 -12.35 -9.05
N GLU A 405 13.14 -11.56 -9.41
CA GLU A 405 14.27 -12.04 -10.21
C GLU A 405 14.90 -13.29 -9.58
N MET A 406 15.22 -13.24 -8.30
CA MET A 406 15.85 -14.36 -7.59
C MET A 406 14.92 -15.57 -7.41
N ARG A 407 13.63 -15.35 -7.17
CA ARG A 407 12.67 -16.43 -6.83
C ARG A 407 12.06 -17.11 -8.04
N LEU A 408 11.72 -16.33 -9.07
CA LEU A 408 10.94 -16.78 -10.23
C LEU A 408 11.75 -16.89 -11.53
N PHE A 409 12.99 -16.37 -11.58
CA PHE A 409 13.83 -16.41 -12.79
C PHE A 409 15.19 -17.05 -12.52
N GLU A 410 15.74 -17.73 -13.52
CA GLU A 410 17.04 -18.40 -13.48
C GLU A 410 17.88 -18.04 -14.71
N GLY A 411 19.19 -17.91 -14.50
CA GLY A 411 20.14 -17.79 -15.59
C GLY A 411 21.56 -17.48 -15.13
N GLU A 412 22.52 -17.49 -16.06
CA GLU A 412 23.89 -17.02 -15.82
C GLU A 412 23.95 -15.50 -15.88
N ASP A 413 24.80 -14.94 -15.02
CA ASP A 413 25.08 -13.51 -15.02
C ASP A 413 25.67 -13.07 -16.36
N GLY A 414 25.22 -11.92 -16.86
CA GLY A 414 25.62 -11.35 -18.15
C GLY A 414 24.92 -11.94 -19.39
N LYS A 415 24.22 -13.07 -19.28
CA LYS A 415 23.45 -13.66 -20.41
C LYS A 415 21.94 -13.45 -20.30
N GLY A 416 21.48 -12.89 -19.19
CA GLY A 416 20.07 -12.74 -18.87
C GLY A 416 19.42 -14.04 -18.38
N LYS A 417 18.22 -13.91 -17.85
CA LYS A 417 17.46 -14.93 -17.13
C LYS A 417 16.16 -15.26 -17.84
N MET A 418 15.68 -16.47 -17.59
CA MET A 418 14.41 -17.00 -18.07
C MET A 418 13.54 -17.44 -16.88
N PRO A 419 12.22 -17.60 -17.05
CA PRO A 419 11.37 -18.11 -15.97
C PRO A 419 11.85 -19.48 -15.47
N LYS A 420 11.93 -19.64 -14.14
CA LYS A 420 12.11 -20.95 -13.52
C LYS A 420 10.95 -21.87 -13.88
N TYR A 421 11.25 -23.11 -14.23
CA TYR A 421 10.21 -24.08 -14.51
C TYR A 421 9.56 -24.59 -13.20
N SER A 422 8.51 -23.89 -12.75
CA SER A 422 7.76 -24.23 -11.54
C SER A 422 6.26 -24.26 -11.83
N LEU A 423 5.67 -25.46 -11.83
CA LEU A 423 4.23 -25.64 -12.01
C LEU A 423 3.43 -25.14 -10.79
N ASN A 424 4.02 -25.18 -9.60
CA ASN A 424 3.38 -24.63 -8.39
C ASN A 424 3.27 -23.10 -8.47
N ASP A 425 4.33 -22.42 -8.90
CA ASP A 425 4.33 -20.96 -9.02
C ASP A 425 3.43 -20.51 -10.19
N LEU A 426 3.34 -21.34 -11.25
CA LEU A 426 2.39 -21.17 -12.35
C LEU A 426 0.94 -21.33 -11.89
N ASP A 427 0.60 -22.41 -11.18
CA ASP A 427 -0.77 -22.67 -10.69
C ASP A 427 -1.24 -21.59 -9.71
N ASN A 428 -0.33 -21.10 -8.86
CA ASN A 428 -0.58 -19.98 -7.97
C ASN A 428 -0.67 -18.62 -8.70
N GLY A 429 -0.41 -18.54 -10.01
CA GLY A 429 -0.50 -17.31 -10.80
C GLY A 429 0.60 -16.28 -10.49
N LEU A 430 1.75 -16.71 -9.97
CA LEU A 430 2.81 -15.78 -9.54
C LEU A 430 3.48 -15.06 -10.71
N PHE A 431 3.57 -15.68 -11.88
CA PHE A 431 4.13 -15.02 -13.06
C PHE A 431 3.24 -13.89 -13.56
N ARG A 432 1.91 -14.03 -13.46
CA ARG A 432 0.99 -12.93 -13.76
C ARG A 432 1.19 -11.77 -12.79
N VAL A 433 1.31 -12.05 -11.50
CA VAL A 433 1.59 -11.03 -10.48
C VAL A 433 2.91 -10.33 -10.74
N ALA A 434 3.96 -11.07 -11.12
CA ALA A 434 5.23 -10.48 -11.52
C ALA A 434 5.08 -9.51 -12.70
N GLY A 435 4.25 -9.85 -13.70
CA GLY A 435 3.97 -8.97 -14.84
C GLY A 435 3.25 -7.68 -14.43
N GLU A 436 2.27 -7.77 -13.53
CA GLU A 436 1.60 -6.59 -12.96
C GLU A 436 2.61 -5.71 -12.19
N ILE A 437 3.50 -6.32 -11.39
CA ILE A 437 4.53 -5.60 -10.65
C ILE A 437 5.52 -4.93 -11.59
N PHE A 438 5.92 -5.57 -12.68
CA PHE A 438 6.80 -4.97 -13.69
C PHE A 438 6.17 -3.71 -14.30
N ALA A 439 4.90 -3.79 -14.71
CA ALA A 439 4.17 -2.65 -15.26
C ALA A 439 4.02 -1.51 -14.23
N VAL A 440 3.65 -1.83 -12.98
CA VAL A 440 3.57 -0.82 -11.90
C VAL A 440 4.94 -0.20 -11.60
N SER A 441 6.00 -1.01 -11.63
CA SER A 441 7.36 -0.54 -11.38
C SER A 441 7.77 0.53 -12.40
N LEU A 442 7.57 0.23 -13.70
CA LEU A 442 7.84 1.18 -14.79
C LEU A 442 6.94 2.43 -14.72
N ALA A 443 5.65 2.27 -14.39
CA ALA A 443 4.69 3.38 -14.36
C ALA A 443 4.84 4.29 -13.13
N GLN A 444 5.31 3.77 -12.00
CA GLN A 444 5.24 4.48 -10.70
C GLN A 444 6.62 4.72 -10.05
N GLY A 445 7.69 4.60 -10.83
CA GLY A 445 9.06 5.03 -10.48
C GLY A 445 9.93 3.97 -9.79
N GLY A 446 9.54 2.70 -9.84
CA GLY A 446 10.39 1.57 -9.43
C GLY A 446 11.42 1.19 -10.51
N PRO A 447 12.23 0.14 -10.28
CA PRO A 447 13.22 -0.29 -11.26
C PRO A 447 12.59 -1.09 -12.41
N ALA A 448 13.20 -0.99 -13.59
CA ALA A 448 12.85 -1.81 -14.73
C ALA A 448 13.38 -3.26 -14.54
N PRO A 449 12.63 -4.30 -14.94
CA PRO A 449 13.04 -5.70 -14.83
C PRO A 449 14.08 -6.10 -15.91
N LYS A 450 15.24 -5.44 -15.91
CA LYS A 450 16.31 -5.54 -16.92
C LYS A 450 17.16 -6.82 -16.81
N PHE A 451 16.52 -7.97 -16.71
CA PHE A 451 17.22 -9.25 -16.50
C PHE A 451 16.73 -10.37 -17.43
N LEU A 452 15.77 -10.14 -18.32
CA LEU A 452 15.26 -11.17 -19.22
C LEU A 452 16.25 -11.47 -20.35
N GLN A 453 16.23 -12.71 -20.83
CA GLN A 453 16.85 -13.07 -22.11
C GLN A 453 16.06 -12.51 -23.29
N GLU A 454 16.74 -12.27 -24.42
CA GLU A 454 16.15 -11.71 -25.64
C GLU A 454 14.92 -12.50 -26.13
N TRP A 455 15.01 -13.83 -26.15
CA TRP A 455 13.92 -14.68 -26.62
C TRP A 455 12.68 -14.60 -25.70
N CYS A 456 12.87 -14.38 -24.40
CA CYS A 456 11.76 -14.18 -23.46
C CYS A 456 11.03 -12.89 -23.80
N TYR A 457 11.77 -11.80 -24.04
CA TYR A 457 11.21 -10.52 -24.47
C TYR A 457 10.46 -10.65 -25.80
N ASN A 458 11.06 -11.30 -26.81
CA ASN A 458 10.40 -11.54 -28.09
C ASN A 458 9.10 -12.35 -27.93
N PHE A 459 9.10 -13.38 -27.08
CA PHE A 459 7.88 -14.13 -26.76
C PHE A 459 6.82 -13.23 -26.08
N LEU A 460 7.23 -12.35 -25.16
CA LEU A 460 6.31 -11.39 -24.54
C LEU A 460 5.67 -10.45 -25.56
N LEU A 461 6.28 -10.23 -26.72
CA LEU A 461 5.74 -9.41 -27.82
C LEU A 461 4.89 -10.21 -28.81
N THR A 462 5.32 -11.40 -29.23
CA THR A 462 4.65 -12.13 -30.33
C THR A 462 3.71 -13.24 -29.83
N GLY A 463 3.89 -13.71 -28.60
CA GLY A 463 3.27 -14.93 -28.10
C GLY A 463 3.81 -16.23 -28.75
N ASN A 464 4.80 -16.11 -29.63
CA ASN A 464 5.38 -17.19 -30.39
C ASN A 464 6.84 -17.41 -29.99
N LEU A 465 7.27 -18.66 -30.07
CA LEU A 465 8.64 -19.03 -29.77
C LEU A 465 9.52 -18.84 -31.01
N GLU A 466 10.31 -17.77 -31.01
CA GLU A 466 11.21 -17.41 -32.11
C GLU A 466 12.66 -17.35 -31.62
N ASN A 467 13.62 -17.64 -32.52
CA ASN A 467 15.06 -17.41 -32.32
C ASN A 467 15.69 -18.08 -31.07
N VAL A 468 15.25 -19.30 -30.70
CA VAL A 468 15.87 -20.05 -29.59
C VAL A 468 17.25 -20.59 -30.00
N SER A 469 18.33 -19.97 -29.51
CA SER A 469 19.73 -20.40 -29.63
C SER A 469 20.21 -21.24 -28.44
N ARG A 470 21.44 -21.77 -28.55
CA ARG A 470 22.14 -22.55 -27.52
C ARG A 470 22.40 -21.79 -26.23
N ASP A 471 22.53 -20.46 -26.30
CA ASP A 471 22.85 -19.61 -25.15
C ASP A 471 21.67 -19.44 -24.18
N HIS A 472 20.50 -20.02 -24.50
CA HIS A 472 19.25 -19.88 -23.75
C HIS A 472 18.96 -21.03 -22.77
N ILE A 473 19.93 -21.91 -22.48
CA ILE A 473 19.72 -22.99 -21.51
C ILE A 473 20.54 -22.75 -20.25
N HIS A 474 19.83 -22.54 -19.15
CA HIS A 474 20.38 -22.65 -17.79
C HIS A 474 19.80 -23.81 -16.98
N ASP A 475 19.02 -24.67 -17.63
CA ASP A 475 18.52 -25.89 -17.03
C ASP A 475 19.67 -26.88 -16.84
N LEU A 476 20.10 -27.09 -15.59
CA LEU A 476 21.30 -27.89 -15.27
C LEU A 476 21.21 -29.32 -15.84
N GLU A 477 20.03 -29.92 -15.80
CA GLU A 477 19.80 -31.27 -16.32
C GLU A 477 19.91 -31.27 -17.85
N LEU A 478 19.22 -30.36 -18.54
CA LEU A 478 19.25 -30.30 -20.01
C LEU A 478 20.60 -29.83 -20.56
N SER A 479 21.29 -28.93 -19.86
CA SER A 479 22.66 -28.52 -20.19
C SER A 479 23.64 -29.70 -20.09
N SER A 480 23.48 -30.55 -19.08
CA SER A 480 24.30 -31.76 -18.95
C SER A 480 24.00 -32.77 -20.05
N LEU A 481 22.73 -32.92 -20.43
CA LEU A 481 22.31 -33.78 -21.54
C LEU A 481 22.89 -33.30 -22.88
N ILE A 482 22.89 -31.99 -23.14
CA ILE A 482 23.48 -31.44 -24.38
C ILE A 482 24.97 -31.74 -24.45
N LYS A 483 25.72 -31.50 -23.36
CA LYS A 483 27.14 -31.85 -23.30
C LYS A 483 27.36 -33.34 -23.57
N MET A 484 26.55 -34.20 -22.97
CA MET A 484 26.62 -35.64 -23.20
C MET A 484 26.36 -36.03 -24.66
N VAL A 485 25.36 -35.43 -25.31
CA VAL A 485 25.02 -35.65 -26.73
C VAL A 485 26.14 -35.18 -27.66
N GLU A 486 26.80 -34.08 -27.32
CA GLU A 486 27.90 -33.51 -28.11
C GLU A 486 29.21 -34.29 -27.95
N GLU A 487 29.52 -34.76 -26.74
CA GLU A 487 30.82 -35.39 -26.41
C GLU A 487 30.84 -36.91 -26.62
N THR A 488 29.70 -37.59 -26.53
CA THR A 488 29.65 -39.06 -26.54
C THR A 488 29.49 -39.63 -27.96
N SER A 489 30.30 -40.64 -28.28
CA SER A 489 30.19 -41.38 -29.55
C SER A 489 28.95 -42.29 -29.58
N ASP A 490 28.61 -42.89 -28.44
CA ASP A 490 27.44 -43.74 -28.25
C ASP A 490 26.30 -42.99 -27.54
N LEU A 491 25.21 -42.75 -28.26
CA LEU A 491 24.01 -42.06 -27.76
C LEU A 491 23.02 -43.01 -27.05
N SER A 492 23.33 -44.30 -26.94
CA SER A 492 22.46 -45.29 -26.27
C SER A 492 22.18 -44.91 -24.80
N SER A 493 23.17 -44.33 -24.11
CA SER A 493 23.11 -43.93 -22.70
C SER A 493 22.14 -42.78 -22.42
N CYS A 494 21.90 -41.90 -23.41
CA CYS A 494 21.04 -40.73 -23.28
C CYS A 494 19.72 -40.87 -24.06
N THR A 495 19.45 -42.02 -24.66
CA THR A 495 18.28 -42.26 -25.51
C THR A 495 16.96 -41.93 -24.81
N GLU A 496 16.76 -42.39 -23.57
CA GLU A 496 15.53 -42.10 -22.82
C GLU A 496 15.34 -40.59 -22.57
N GLN A 497 16.42 -39.88 -22.24
CA GLN A 497 16.38 -38.45 -21.95
C GLN A 497 16.09 -37.62 -23.21
N ILE A 498 16.66 -38.03 -24.35
CA ILE A 498 16.39 -37.45 -25.67
C ILE A 498 14.91 -37.65 -26.05
N LEU A 499 14.37 -38.86 -25.85
CA LEU A 499 12.96 -39.17 -26.12
C LEU A 499 12.02 -38.37 -25.19
N ASN A 500 12.37 -38.21 -23.91
CA ASN A 500 11.62 -37.40 -22.96
C ASN A 500 11.59 -35.91 -23.33
N CYS A 501 12.58 -35.43 -24.08
CA CYS A 501 12.56 -34.09 -24.67
C CYS A 501 11.62 -33.97 -25.88
N GLY A 502 11.04 -35.08 -26.35
CA GLY A 502 10.11 -35.13 -27.48
C GLY A 502 10.77 -35.30 -28.84
N TYR A 503 12.04 -35.69 -28.90
CA TYR A 503 12.71 -36.00 -30.17
C TYR A 503 12.22 -37.36 -30.69
N THR A 504 11.71 -37.40 -31.92
CA THR A 504 11.17 -38.62 -32.55
C THR A 504 11.95 -39.08 -33.79
N GLY A 505 13.09 -38.44 -34.07
CA GLY A 505 13.95 -38.79 -35.19
C GLY A 505 14.88 -39.98 -34.86
N PRO A 506 15.68 -40.42 -35.84
CA PRO A 506 16.71 -41.42 -35.58
C PRO A 506 17.74 -40.85 -34.58
N ILE A 507 18.19 -41.68 -33.63
CA ILE A 507 19.21 -41.31 -32.62
C ILE A 507 20.54 -41.93 -33.07
N ASN A 508 21.35 -41.12 -33.74
CA ASN A 508 22.68 -41.50 -34.23
C ASN A 508 23.60 -40.26 -34.36
N GLU A 509 24.87 -40.50 -34.66
CA GLU A 509 25.89 -39.45 -34.81
C GLU A 509 25.53 -38.37 -35.85
N GLY A 510 24.87 -38.73 -36.95
CA GLY A 510 24.44 -37.77 -37.98
C GLY A 510 23.25 -36.89 -37.59
N SER A 511 22.61 -37.17 -36.45
CA SER A 511 21.40 -36.49 -35.98
C SER A 511 21.62 -35.55 -34.78
N ARG A 512 22.89 -35.39 -34.33
CA ARG A 512 23.23 -34.61 -33.13
C ARG A 512 22.64 -33.20 -33.13
N ASP A 513 22.76 -32.46 -34.23
CA ASP A 513 22.21 -31.10 -34.32
C ASP A 513 20.69 -31.06 -34.15
N SER A 514 19.98 -32.07 -34.70
CA SER A 514 18.53 -32.18 -34.58
C SER A 514 18.11 -32.56 -33.16
N ILE A 515 18.88 -33.42 -32.49
CA ILE A 515 18.69 -33.79 -31.07
C ILE A 515 18.90 -32.56 -30.18
N THR A 516 20.04 -31.87 -30.33
CA THR A 516 20.36 -30.65 -29.59
C THR A 516 19.29 -29.58 -29.79
N ARG A 517 18.84 -29.39 -31.04
CA ARG A 517 17.73 -28.48 -31.37
C ARG A 517 16.42 -28.87 -30.67
N ALA A 518 16.11 -30.16 -30.59
CA ALA A 518 14.90 -30.64 -29.90
C ALA A 518 14.99 -30.41 -28.38
N ILE A 519 16.15 -30.64 -27.76
CA ILE A 519 16.37 -30.37 -26.33
C ILE A 519 16.23 -28.86 -26.04
N LEU A 520 16.79 -28.01 -26.91
CA LEU A 520 16.64 -26.56 -26.84
C LEU A 520 15.18 -26.12 -26.91
N LEU A 521 14.43 -26.65 -27.87
CA LEU A 521 13.01 -26.38 -28.01
C LEU A 521 12.23 -26.86 -26.78
N HIS A 522 12.51 -28.06 -26.29
CA HIS A 522 11.86 -28.63 -25.12
C HIS A 522 12.03 -27.72 -23.89
N SER A 523 13.25 -27.24 -23.65
CA SER A 523 13.56 -26.31 -22.56
C SER A 523 12.74 -25.02 -22.65
N ALA A 524 12.66 -24.41 -23.83
CA ALA A 524 11.98 -23.14 -24.03
C ALA A 524 10.45 -23.30 -24.04
N VAL A 525 9.91 -24.32 -24.73
CA VAL A 525 8.47 -24.60 -24.84
C VAL A 525 7.84 -24.77 -23.46
N ARG A 526 8.51 -25.49 -22.54
CA ARG A 526 8.03 -25.72 -21.18
C ARG A 526 7.86 -24.43 -20.36
N ARG A 527 8.57 -23.35 -20.70
CA ARG A 527 8.51 -22.04 -20.02
C ARG A 527 7.51 -21.07 -20.66
N THR A 528 6.92 -21.42 -21.82
CA THR A 528 5.97 -20.55 -22.53
C THR A 528 4.69 -20.28 -21.74
N THR A 529 4.24 -21.20 -20.88
CA THR A 529 3.07 -20.99 -20.02
C THR A 529 3.33 -19.95 -18.94
N MET A 530 4.54 -19.95 -18.35
CA MET A 530 4.98 -18.92 -17.40
C MET A 530 5.07 -17.56 -18.09
N LEU A 531 5.68 -17.50 -19.28
CA LEU A 531 5.75 -16.28 -20.08
C LEU A 531 4.37 -15.77 -20.50
N ARG A 532 3.41 -16.65 -20.79
CA ARG A 532 2.03 -16.27 -21.10
C ARG A 532 1.35 -15.61 -19.90
N GLN A 533 1.47 -16.18 -18.71
CA GLN A 533 0.97 -15.54 -17.49
C GLN A 533 1.66 -14.19 -17.23
N LEU A 534 2.99 -14.12 -17.40
CA LEU A 534 3.75 -12.88 -17.27
C LEU A 534 3.21 -11.79 -18.22
N ARG A 535 2.95 -12.18 -19.47
CA ARG A 535 2.34 -11.32 -20.49
C ARG A 535 0.94 -10.84 -20.10
N GLU A 536 0.10 -11.72 -19.53
CA GLU A 536 -1.23 -11.34 -19.03
C GLU A 536 -1.13 -10.26 -17.93
N GLY A 537 -0.15 -10.35 -17.04
CA GLY A 537 0.08 -9.34 -16.01
C GLY A 537 0.53 -8.00 -16.59
N LEU A 538 1.43 -8.05 -17.58
CA LEU A 538 1.90 -6.87 -18.33
C LEU A 538 0.80 -6.21 -19.17
N GLN A 539 -0.36 -6.83 -19.34
CA GLN A 539 -1.51 -6.18 -19.99
C GLN A 539 -2.04 -5.00 -19.15
N LEU A 540 -1.64 -4.89 -17.87
CA LEU A 540 -1.93 -3.73 -17.02
C LEU A 540 -1.54 -2.43 -17.75
N TYR A 541 -2.40 -1.41 -17.65
CA TYR A 541 -2.28 -0.15 -18.39
C TYR A 541 -2.33 -0.27 -19.93
N GLY A 542 -2.67 -1.44 -20.47
CA GLY A 542 -2.59 -1.70 -21.91
C GLY A 542 -1.16 -1.83 -22.44
N PHE A 543 -0.18 -2.09 -21.56
CA PHE A 543 1.24 -1.93 -21.89
C PHE A 543 1.74 -2.89 -22.98
N ILE A 544 1.26 -4.14 -23.01
CA ILE A 544 1.60 -5.09 -24.08
C ILE A 544 1.37 -4.51 -25.48
N GLY A 545 0.24 -3.83 -25.71
CA GLY A 545 -0.04 -3.23 -27.01
C GLY A 545 0.95 -2.11 -27.37
N VAL A 546 1.50 -1.39 -26.38
CA VAL A 546 2.57 -0.41 -26.61
C VAL A 546 3.89 -1.10 -26.90
N MET A 547 4.23 -2.15 -26.16
CA MET A 547 5.45 -2.94 -26.39
C MET A 547 5.49 -3.55 -27.80
N GLU A 548 4.38 -4.12 -28.27
CA GLU A 548 4.26 -4.71 -29.62
C GLU A 548 4.53 -3.71 -30.74
N ARG A 549 4.10 -2.46 -30.56
CA ARG A 549 4.27 -1.35 -31.52
C ARG A 549 5.64 -0.69 -31.41
N ASN A 550 6.29 -0.76 -30.24
CA ASN A 550 7.52 -0.02 -29.91
C ASN A 550 8.60 -0.98 -29.38
N ARG A 551 8.90 -2.03 -30.15
CA ARG A 551 9.73 -3.18 -29.74
C ARG A 551 11.13 -2.76 -29.29
N GLU A 552 11.81 -1.93 -30.07
CA GLU A 552 13.16 -1.49 -29.74
C GLU A 552 13.18 -0.55 -28.53
N LEU A 553 12.22 0.38 -28.45
CA LEU A 553 12.12 1.33 -27.32
C LEU A 553 11.80 0.66 -25.99
N CYS A 554 11.04 -0.45 -26.01
CA CYS A 554 10.69 -1.15 -24.78
C CYS A 554 11.74 -2.21 -24.38
N ARG A 555 12.67 -2.56 -25.27
CA ARG A 555 13.64 -3.62 -25.07
C ARG A 555 14.52 -3.36 -23.85
N GLY A 556 15.00 -2.13 -23.69
CA GLY A 556 15.88 -1.69 -22.59
C GLY A 556 15.26 -1.80 -21.19
N PHE A 557 13.94 -1.98 -21.07
CA PHE A 557 13.28 -2.18 -19.78
C PHE A 557 13.33 -3.63 -19.28
N PHE A 558 13.54 -4.59 -20.19
CA PHE A 558 13.36 -6.01 -19.90
C PHE A 558 14.61 -6.82 -20.14
N VAL A 559 15.29 -6.60 -21.26
CA VAL A 559 16.41 -7.44 -21.64
C VAL A 559 17.65 -7.05 -20.84
N ALA A 560 18.41 -8.05 -20.37
CA ALA A 560 19.71 -7.83 -19.78
C ALA A 560 20.64 -7.08 -20.75
N GLY A 561 21.26 -6.01 -20.28
CA GLY A 561 22.17 -5.16 -21.05
C GLY A 561 23.40 -4.77 -20.22
N ASP A 562 24.04 -3.66 -20.59
CA ASP A 562 25.16 -3.10 -19.83
C ASP A 562 24.76 -2.82 -18.37
N ASP A 563 25.72 -2.95 -17.44
CA ASP A 563 25.48 -2.76 -16.01
C ASP A 563 25.14 -1.29 -15.70
N ASP A 564 23.84 -0.97 -15.71
CA ASP A 564 23.27 0.36 -15.39
C ASP A 564 23.07 0.52 -13.87
N LYS A 565 23.75 -0.29 -13.04
CA LYS A 565 23.76 -0.11 -11.59
C LYS A 565 24.25 1.30 -11.23
N VAL A 566 23.81 1.73 -10.06
CA VAL A 566 24.25 3.00 -9.48
C VAL A 566 25.74 2.89 -9.16
N ASP A 567 26.51 3.80 -9.73
CA ASP A 567 27.93 3.96 -9.44
C ASP A 567 28.16 5.10 -8.42
N SER A 568 29.38 5.17 -7.88
CA SER A 568 29.83 6.16 -6.91
C SER A 568 29.67 7.56 -7.49
N ASN A 569 30.03 7.72 -8.77
CA ASN A 569 29.93 8.97 -9.49
C ASN A 569 28.47 9.48 -9.56
N TYR A 570 27.49 8.60 -9.75
CA TYR A 570 26.08 8.96 -9.75
C TYR A 570 25.63 9.50 -8.40
N ILE A 571 26.05 8.90 -7.29
CA ILE A 571 25.73 9.42 -5.96
C ILE A 571 26.43 10.77 -5.74
N VAL A 572 27.73 10.84 -5.97
CA VAL A 572 28.57 12.02 -5.70
C VAL A 572 28.13 13.23 -6.53
N SER A 573 27.89 13.05 -7.83
CA SER A 573 27.44 14.13 -8.72
C SER A 573 26.05 14.70 -8.38
N ASN A 574 25.26 13.96 -7.60
CA ASN A 574 23.94 14.39 -7.13
C ASN A 574 23.92 14.91 -5.70
N LEU A 575 25.06 14.98 -5.01
CA LEU A 575 25.16 15.64 -3.72
C LEU A 575 24.95 17.15 -3.87
N ALA A 576 24.11 17.72 -3.01
CA ALA A 576 23.86 19.16 -2.89
C ALA A 576 24.21 19.62 -1.46
N PRO A 577 25.51 19.79 -1.15
CA PRO A 577 25.95 20.18 0.18
C PRO A 577 25.69 21.64 0.51
N THR A 578 25.19 21.89 1.72
CA THR A 578 25.12 23.23 2.31
C THR A 578 26.40 23.49 3.10
N MET A 579 27.40 24.05 2.42
CA MET A 579 28.73 24.29 2.98
C MET A 579 28.76 25.55 3.86
N SER A 580 29.63 25.52 4.87
CA SER A 580 30.06 26.70 5.62
C SER A 580 30.90 27.64 4.74
N GLU A 581 31.11 28.87 5.22
CA GLU A 581 31.87 29.92 4.53
C GLU A 581 33.24 29.41 4.06
N SER A 582 33.54 29.63 2.78
CA SER A 582 34.79 29.23 2.13
C SER A 582 36.00 29.79 2.88
N GLY A 583 36.98 28.93 3.17
CA GLY A 583 38.18 29.28 3.94
C GLY A 583 38.04 29.15 5.46
N SER A 584 36.85 28.86 5.99
CA SER A 584 36.67 28.55 7.41
C SER A 584 37.18 27.15 7.78
N GLN A 585 37.55 26.95 9.05
CA GLN A 585 37.89 25.62 9.57
C GLN A 585 36.72 24.64 9.49
N LYS A 586 35.48 25.15 9.55
CA LYS A 586 34.28 24.34 9.34
C LYS A 586 34.21 23.82 7.90
N HIS A 587 34.39 24.70 6.92
CA HIS A 587 34.42 24.35 5.51
C HIS A 587 35.50 23.30 5.19
N ALA A 588 36.70 23.44 5.75
CA ALA A 588 37.78 22.46 5.56
C ALA A 588 37.39 21.05 6.06
N ARG A 589 36.73 20.96 7.22
CA ARG A 589 36.24 19.67 7.76
C ARG A 589 35.11 19.08 6.92
N GLU A 590 34.17 19.91 6.47
CA GLU A 590 33.05 19.49 5.63
C GLU A 590 33.55 18.90 4.30
N THR A 591 34.53 19.56 3.66
CA THR A 591 35.18 19.06 2.45
C THR A 591 35.88 17.73 2.69
N GLN A 592 36.59 17.58 3.82
CA GLN A 592 37.23 16.30 4.16
C GLN A 592 36.21 15.16 4.32
N ILE A 593 35.05 15.43 4.92
CA ILE A 593 33.98 14.44 5.08
C ILE A 593 33.41 14.03 3.73
N LEU A 594 33.22 14.97 2.80
CA LEU A 594 32.78 14.67 1.44
C LEU A 594 33.81 13.82 0.68
N ASN A 595 35.11 14.12 0.83
CA ASN A 595 36.17 13.29 0.25
C ASN A 595 36.15 11.88 0.83
N ASN A 596 36.07 11.75 2.17
CA ASN A 596 35.95 10.44 2.81
C ASN A 596 34.72 9.66 2.34
N PHE A 597 33.59 10.35 2.08
CA PHE A 597 32.38 9.72 1.55
C PHE A 597 32.57 9.23 0.11
N GLN A 598 33.24 10.02 -0.73
CA GLN A 598 33.59 9.63 -2.08
C GLN A 598 34.53 8.41 -2.08
N ASP A 599 35.60 8.45 -1.28
CA ASP A 599 36.57 7.36 -1.13
C ASP A 599 35.86 6.07 -0.66
N PHE A 600 34.92 6.20 0.29
CA PHE A 600 34.11 5.08 0.78
C PHE A 600 33.26 4.46 -0.32
N LEU A 601 32.61 5.29 -1.15
CA LEU A 601 31.81 4.78 -2.27
C LEU A 601 32.68 4.09 -3.32
N GLN A 602 33.84 4.65 -3.66
CA GLN A 602 34.78 4.05 -4.62
C GLN A 602 35.32 2.71 -4.10
N GLU A 603 35.65 2.63 -2.80
CA GLU A 603 36.08 1.35 -2.20
C GLU A 603 35.00 0.27 -2.28
N LEU A 604 33.71 0.64 -2.17
CA LEU A 604 32.59 -0.31 -2.36
C LEU A 604 32.42 -0.76 -3.81
N GLU A 605 32.89 0.00 -4.79
CA GLU A 605 32.88 -0.41 -6.20
C GLU A 605 34.06 -1.30 -6.56
N ASP A 606 35.23 -0.97 -6.01
CA ASP A 606 36.48 -1.72 -6.24
C ASP A 606 36.52 -3.05 -5.46
N GLY A 607 35.70 -3.18 -4.41
CA GLY A 607 35.57 -4.41 -3.63
C GLY A 607 35.14 -5.59 -4.50
N THR A 608 35.96 -6.64 -4.54
CA THR A 608 35.62 -7.87 -5.27
C THR A 608 34.38 -8.53 -4.66
N THR A 609 33.51 -9.03 -5.53
CA THR A 609 32.28 -9.80 -5.24
C THR A 609 32.58 -11.19 -4.62
N GLU A 610 33.66 -11.33 -3.84
CA GLU A 610 34.02 -12.60 -3.18
C GLU A 610 33.26 -12.80 -1.86
N ASP A 611 32.65 -11.75 -1.33
CA ASP A 611 31.67 -11.86 -0.25
C ASP A 611 30.26 -12.01 -0.84
N ASP A 612 29.92 -13.22 -1.31
CA ASP A 612 28.54 -13.69 -1.62
C ASP A 612 27.63 -13.72 -0.37
N ALA A 613 27.86 -12.83 0.60
CA ALA A 613 26.95 -12.59 1.69
C ALA A 613 25.80 -11.72 1.16
N ALA A 614 24.56 -12.17 1.32
CA ALA A 614 23.36 -11.39 1.02
C ALA A 614 23.29 -10.03 1.75
N ASP A 615 24.19 -9.79 2.72
CA ASP A 615 24.35 -8.55 3.51
C ASP A 615 25.62 -7.74 3.14
N ALA A 616 26.29 -8.05 2.02
CA ALA A 616 27.43 -7.28 1.53
C ALA A 616 26.99 -5.85 1.17
N LEU A 617 27.76 -4.86 1.62
CA LEU A 617 27.46 -3.46 1.37
C LEU A 617 27.86 -3.12 -0.08
N SER A 618 26.98 -2.42 -0.79
CA SER A 618 27.22 -2.02 -2.18
C SER A 618 26.77 -0.58 -2.41
N VAL A 619 27.27 0.06 -3.47
CA VAL A 619 26.85 1.42 -3.83
C VAL A 619 25.32 1.55 -4.03
N PRO A 620 24.63 0.63 -4.73
CA PRO A 620 23.17 0.61 -4.78
C PRO A 620 22.51 0.58 -3.39
N ARG A 621 23.07 -0.16 -2.42
CA ARG A 621 22.56 -0.21 -1.06
C ARG A 621 22.74 1.11 -0.32
N VAL A 622 23.84 1.83 -0.57
CA VAL A 622 24.02 3.19 -0.03
C VAL A 622 22.98 4.15 -0.58
N LEU A 623 22.71 4.14 -1.90
CA LEU A 623 21.66 4.97 -2.48
C LEU A 623 20.27 4.63 -1.89
N GLN A 624 19.98 3.34 -1.72
CA GLN A 624 18.73 2.90 -1.12
C GLN A 624 18.57 3.38 0.32
N TRP A 625 19.63 3.33 1.11
CA TRP A 625 19.61 3.89 2.46
C TRP A 625 19.38 5.41 2.45
N LEU A 626 20.01 6.14 1.53
CA LEU A 626 19.87 7.59 1.40
C LEU A 626 18.49 8.06 0.91
N THR A 627 17.81 7.27 0.08
CA THR A 627 16.68 7.76 -0.74
C THR A 627 15.48 6.82 -0.85
N GLY A 628 15.61 5.57 -0.39
CA GLY A 628 14.64 4.51 -0.58
C GLY A 628 14.74 3.79 -1.93
N GLN A 629 15.55 4.24 -2.88
CA GLN A 629 15.73 3.58 -4.19
C GLN A 629 17.17 3.09 -4.38
N SER A 630 17.36 1.88 -4.90
CA SER A 630 18.70 1.34 -5.20
C SER A 630 19.12 1.50 -6.67
N HIS A 631 18.22 1.96 -7.52
CA HIS A 631 18.42 2.09 -8.96
C HIS A 631 18.53 3.56 -9.40
N ARG A 632 19.10 3.77 -10.57
CA ARG A 632 19.06 5.08 -11.25
C ARG A 632 17.62 5.39 -11.63
N HIS A 633 17.23 6.66 -11.55
CA HIS A 633 15.91 7.10 -12.02
C HIS A 633 15.69 6.68 -13.48
N LEU A 634 14.48 6.24 -13.85
CA LEU A 634 14.23 5.80 -15.22
C LEU A 634 14.08 6.99 -16.18
N LEU A 635 13.46 8.10 -15.71
CA LEU A 635 13.29 9.32 -16.49
C LEU A 635 14.55 10.20 -16.41
N LEU A 636 15.04 10.70 -17.55
CA LEU A 636 16.16 11.65 -17.59
C LEU A 636 15.84 12.93 -16.83
N SER A 637 14.62 13.44 -17.01
CA SER A 637 14.11 14.60 -16.27
C SER A 637 14.13 14.41 -14.74
N GLU A 638 13.90 13.20 -14.25
CA GLU A 638 14.07 12.89 -12.83
C GLU A 638 15.55 12.83 -12.42
N ARG A 639 16.43 12.27 -13.26
CA ARG A 639 17.88 12.23 -13.01
C ARG A 639 18.47 13.64 -12.88
N GLU A 640 18.07 14.56 -13.76
CA GLU A 640 18.58 15.94 -13.76
C GLU A 640 18.14 16.73 -12.53
N ASN A 641 16.90 16.51 -12.07
CA ASN A 641 16.32 17.18 -10.92
C ASN A 641 16.67 16.51 -9.58
N PHE A 642 17.17 15.28 -9.61
CA PHE A 642 17.51 14.54 -8.41
C PHE A 642 18.71 15.16 -7.70
N LYS A 643 18.54 15.46 -6.40
CA LYS A 643 19.59 15.98 -5.54
C LYS A 643 19.47 15.40 -4.14
N ILE A 644 20.60 15.02 -3.56
CA ILE A 644 20.73 14.56 -2.18
C ILE A 644 21.23 15.74 -1.35
N LYS A 645 20.37 16.31 -0.51
CA LYS A 645 20.74 17.45 0.34
C LYS A 645 21.73 16.97 1.40
N VAL A 646 22.90 17.60 1.46
CA VAL A 646 23.91 17.27 2.47
C VAL A 646 24.04 18.41 3.47
N HIS A 647 23.96 18.07 4.74
CA HIS A 647 24.10 19.00 5.86
C HIS A 647 25.21 18.53 6.80
N PHE A 648 25.76 19.44 7.58
CA PHE A 648 26.87 19.16 8.49
C PHE A 648 26.53 19.61 9.90
N ASP A 649 26.60 18.68 10.85
CA ASP A 649 26.35 18.95 12.25
C ASP A 649 27.65 19.20 13.03
N HIS A 650 27.88 20.47 13.33
CA HIS A 650 29.01 20.96 14.11
C HIS A 650 28.76 21.03 15.62
N THR A 651 27.54 20.70 16.06
CA THR A 651 27.10 20.96 17.45
C THR A 651 26.84 19.68 18.24
N CYS A 652 27.19 18.51 17.69
CA CYS A 652 27.03 17.23 18.38
C CYS A 652 27.69 17.21 19.77
N MET A 653 28.90 17.78 19.90
CA MET A 653 29.62 17.88 21.18
C MET A 653 28.97 18.83 22.19
N GLU A 654 28.22 19.83 21.71
CA GLU A 654 27.46 20.74 22.56
C GLU A 654 26.20 20.06 23.09
N ARG A 655 25.53 19.26 22.26
CA ARG A 655 24.30 18.55 22.63
C ARG A 655 24.54 17.34 23.52
N ILE A 656 25.61 16.58 23.24
CA ILE A 656 25.99 15.38 24.00
C ILE A 656 27.48 15.47 24.33
N PRO A 657 27.85 16.05 25.48
CA PRO A 657 29.26 16.11 25.88
C PRO A 657 29.85 14.70 26.07
N ASN A 658 31.10 14.49 25.64
CA ASN A 658 31.89 13.27 25.82
C ASN A 658 31.41 12.01 25.05
N HIS A 659 30.56 12.13 24.03
CA HIS A 659 30.32 10.98 23.14
C HIS A 659 31.58 10.67 22.31
N THR A 660 31.78 9.39 22.00
CA THR A 660 32.96 8.91 21.24
C THR A 660 32.62 8.44 19.83
N ILE A 661 31.34 8.47 19.47
CA ILE A 661 30.83 7.99 18.17
C ILE A 661 29.69 8.87 17.70
N CYS A 662 29.65 9.15 16.40
CA CYS A 662 28.58 9.87 15.73
C CYS A 662 28.09 9.07 14.54
N PHE A 663 26.78 8.96 14.38
CA PHE A 663 26.19 8.42 13.16
C PHE A 663 25.58 9.52 12.31
N PRO A 664 25.66 9.41 10.97
CA PRO A 664 24.88 10.26 10.08
C PRO A 664 23.38 10.09 10.32
N LEU A 665 22.64 11.18 10.12
CA LEU A 665 21.17 11.18 10.15
C LEU A 665 20.64 11.25 8.73
N VAL A 666 19.76 10.31 8.36
CA VAL A 666 19.19 10.23 7.01
C VAL A 666 17.68 10.39 7.07
N SER A 667 17.17 11.17 6.11
CA SER A 667 15.74 11.22 5.79
C SER A 667 15.55 10.86 4.32
N ALA A 668 15.21 9.59 4.05
CA ALA A 668 15.00 9.10 2.69
C ALA A 668 13.87 9.84 1.97
N CYS A 669 12.78 10.16 2.68
CA CYS A 669 11.65 10.92 2.12
C CYS A 669 12.03 12.36 1.75
N ALA A 670 12.94 12.99 2.50
CA ALA A 670 13.43 14.34 2.21
C ALA A 670 14.69 14.36 1.33
N GLN A 671 15.20 13.17 0.96
CA GLN A 671 16.45 12.96 0.21
C GLN A 671 17.60 13.75 0.85
N SER A 672 17.77 13.62 2.16
CA SER A 672 18.77 14.39 2.90
C SER A 672 19.60 13.53 3.85
N ILE A 673 20.89 13.83 3.93
CA ILE A 673 21.81 13.27 4.92
C ILE A 673 22.48 14.41 5.70
N THR A 674 22.59 14.23 7.01
CA THR A 674 23.37 15.12 7.88
C THR A 674 24.57 14.36 8.41
N PHE A 675 25.77 14.78 8.01
CA PHE A 675 27.01 14.22 8.51
C PHE A 675 27.45 14.91 9.80
N PRO A 676 27.80 14.17 10.85
CA PRO A 676 28.46 14.73 12.02
C PRO A 676 29.87 15.18 11.65
N THR A 677 30.31 16.34 12.13
CA THR A 677 31.68 16.82 11.85
C THR A 677 32.72 16.40 12.90
N ALA A 678 32.27 15.81 14.01
CA ALA A 678 33.12 15.10 14.96
C ALA A 678 33.12 13.59 14.64
N HIS A 679 34.25 12.92 14.90
CA HIS A 679 34.42 11.46 14.74
C HIS A 679 34.18 10.94 13.30
N CYS A 680 34.36 11.79 12.29
CA CYS A 680 34.19 11.47 10.86
C CYS A 680 35.30 12.08 9.98
N VAL A 681 36.35 12.62 10.58
CA VAL A 681 37.45 13.31 9.86
C VAL A 681 38.46 12.30 9.32
N HIS A 682 38.77 11.25 10.09
CA HIS A 682 39.65 10.18 9.65
C HIS A 682 38.86 9.12 8.88
N TYR A 683 39.41 8.65 7.76
CA TYR A 683 38.73 7.71 6.87
C TYR A 683 38.34 6.40 7.56
N SER A 684 39.19 5.85 8.45
CA SER A 684 38.90 4.61 9.18
C SER A 684 37.65 4.73 10.06
N GLU A 685 37.57 5.79 10.86
CA GLU A 685 36.41 6.08 11.72
C GLU A 685 35.16 6.35 10.88
N PHE A 686 35.31 7.11 9.79
CA PHE A 686 34.23 7.40 8.85
C PHE A 686 33.65 6.10 8.27
N LYS A 687 34.51 5.21 7.77
CA LYS A 687 34.12 3.92 7.17
C LYS A 687 33.39 3.02 8.17
N GLU A 688 33.92 2.89 9.39
CA GLU A 688 33.28 2.10 10.46
C GLU A 688 31.89 2.65 10.80
N ASN A 689 31.78 3.97 11.00
CA ASN A 689 30.53 4.64 11.34
C ASN A 689 29.49 4.54 10.22
N MET A 690 29.90 4.74 8.96
CA MET A 690 29.02 4.60 7.80
C MET A 690 28.53 3.17 7.62
N THR A 691 29.43 2.19 7.69
CA THR A 691 29.08 0.77 7.55
C THR A 691 28.07 0.36 8.63
N ALA A 692 28.33 0.74 9.89
CA ALA A 692 27.41 0.48 10.99
C ALA A 692 26.07 1.21 10.80
N ALA A 693 26.08 2.48 10.38
CA ALA A 693 24.87 3.25 10.15
C ALA A 693 23.98 2.64 9.06
N ILE A 694 24.55 2.17 7.95
CA ILE A 694 23.78 1.59 6.85
C ILE A 694 23.24 0.21 7.23
N LYS A 695 24.08 -0.65 7.82
CA LYS A 695 23.66 -2.01 8.23
C LYS A 695 22.60 -1.97 9.35
N CYS A 696 22.76 -1.08 10.32
CA CYS A 696 21.85 -0.98 11.46
C CYS A 696 20.71 0.02 11.23
N GLY A 697 20.75 0.87 10.22
CA GLY A 697 19.74 1.90 9.93
C GLY A 697 18.75 1.54 8.82
N ALA A 698 18.84 0.34 8.23
CA ALA A 698 18.00 -0.12 7.12
C ALA A 698 16.51 -0.33 7.46
N GLY A 699 16.10 -0.16 8.72
CA GLY A 699 14.69 0.06 9.05
C GLY A 699 14.52 1.37 9.80
N PHE A 700 13.42 2.05 9.54
CA PHE A 700 13.05 3.37 10.10
C PHE A 700 12.75 3.34 11.61
N TYR A 701 13.38 2.44 12.38
CA TYR A 701 13.05 2.14 13.78
C TYR A 701 13.69 3.07 14.83
N ARG A 702 14.30 4.19 14.43
CA ARG A 702 14.81 5.18 15.40
C ARG A 702 14.58 6.61 14.90
N ILE A 703 13.43 7.16 15.28
CA ILE A 703 13.23 8.58 15.54
C ILE A 703 13.01 8.73 17.04
#